data_AF-A0A3D0S255-F1
#
_entry.id   AF-A0A3D0S255-F1
#
_cell.length_a   1.000
_cell.length_b   1.000
_cell.length_c   1.000
_cell.angle_alpha   90.00
_cell.angle_beta   90.00
_cell.angle_gamma   90.00
#
_symmetry.space_group_name_H-M   'P 1'
#
loop_
_entity.id
_entity.type
_entity.pdbx_description
1 polymer ?
#
loop_
_entity_poly.entity_id
_entity_poly.type
_entity_poly.pdbx_seq_one_letter_code
_entity_poly.pdbx_strand_id
1 'polypeptide(L)'
;MMHATTLRTRLRAAFAVSGATLLAGLVLAVLPASADPGKPVPPADNVLRASGSPFSQIKTLTRTFVNDDGTTLEFPANTVTVNASQTKDLRGRQRILIDWTGAQPSGGRASNPYGENGLQQEYPVVILQCRGTDDTALPVEQQVRPETCWTGSVAQRSQITRSEGEASWIHDAVAAPADKERVSGMIPFPGKDVCPTADAEGLWTHLTPFVAASGKVYAACDGQNMPPEAAVGAAFPPAEIAAYSDENGEGSVQFEVRSDVENESLGCNHKVACTIEVIPINGISCDQPTSPQTVSDAACRKGGRFPAGSSNFANDGADQAVAPALWWSASNWANRIAIPITFGLPPDTCDVLDPRPPTGFYGSELMAQAALQWAPAYCLNKKRFKFQLNQMSDAAGWNLMESGGGPAAFVSSAHKRRGSDPVGYAPTAVTGFAIGYNVDLPDNNGEFADLRLNPRLVAKLLTQSYLGSDLGRGHPGIETNPLGIMTDPEFIALNPGLSQNAQEAGAALLSLSHESDVIEQLTDWIVHDHDAMDFVNGKADPWGMKVNPSYKKIKLPRSEWPLLDTYIPQTQNSCRQANPDVYFSQLAAPVTTLRKVSDALLDAWPNVQTRCDADLATQSYKLGRIDRQPYGSRFMLGVVSLGDAARFGIRTAALQTKKGTFVAPDEDSLAAAVELMEPQQSSGAGNGSKGDGGKGEGGKGDGGKGGNRADLARVVEEVLAKPQSGGDVDLSHVGKPFVLDQGDVRRSRTAYPGTMVVYTAAKLQNLAQDDADKVAQFIRTATTEGQKEGAGNGQLPAGFVPLTAKGSTAALYASAQEVADAVEAQTSKPTESPSPSATANPTLPPGDGGIELPDAPPVDLPSEAPSAAPSASPTTAPEPLAMPQTEAVSSELGDRAVPVLLVLGLIGLALTSLVRYFTRGAQGPPR
;
A
#
# COMPACT_ATOMS: atom_id res chain seq x y z
N MET A 1 -51.53 -17.54 -6.84
CA MET A 1 -52.79 -18.22 -6.50
C MET A 1 -52.52 -19.21 -5.39
N MET A 2 -53.23 -19.05 -4.28
CA MET A 2 -53.13 -19.87 -3.06
C MET A 2 -53.44 -21.35 -3.32
N HIS A 3 -52.77 -22.26 -2.61
CA HIS A 3 -53.43 -23.36 -1.89
C HIS A 3 -52.56 -23.78 -0.69
N ALA A 4 -53.19 -23.78 0.48
CA ALA A 4 -52.65 -24.17 1.77
C ALA A 4 -53.40 -25.41 2.27
N THR A 5 -52.76 -26.29 3.07
CA THR A 5 -53.37 -27.15 4.13
C THR A 5 -52.24 -27.96 4.83
N THR A 6 -51.80 -27.60 6.05
CA THR A 6 -52.23 -28.01 7.42
C THR A 6 -51.80 -29.40 7.92
N LEU A 7 -51.17 -29.45 9.10
CA LEU A 7 -51.58 -30.20 10.33
C LEU A 7 -50.59 -29.85 11.49
N ARG A 8 -50.91 -29.18 12.62
CA ARG A 8 -51.64 -29.58 13.86
C ARG A 8 -50.98 -30.78 14.60
N THR A 9 -50.63 -30.80 15.91
CA THR A 9 -51.08 -30.06 17.11
C THR A 9 -50.30 -30.51 18.39
N ARG A 10 -50.49 -29.77 19.51
CA ARG A 10 -50.51 -30.15 20.97
C ARG A 10 -49.20 -30.10 21.80
N LEU A 11 -49.17 -29.62 23.06
CA LEU A 11 -50.03 -28.79 23.93
C LEU A 11 -49.33 -28.62 25.30
N ARG A 12 -49.66 -27.52 26.01
CA ARG A 12 -49.74 -27.30 27.48
C ARG A 12 -48.66 -26.51 28.24
N ALA A 13 -49.15 -25.37 28.72
CA ALA A 13 -48.65 -24.45 29.73
C ALA A 13 -48.85 -24.95 31.17
N ALA A 14 -48.15 -24.34 32.14
CA ALA A 14 -48.76 -23.49 33.19
C ALA A 14 -47.73 -23.00 34.24
N PHE A 15 -47.73 -21.66 34.45
CA PHE A 15 -47.62 -20.86 35.70
C PHE A 15 -46.63 -21.28 36.81
N ALA A 16 -45.58 -20.50 37.09
CA ALA A 16 -45.51 -19.21 37.81
C ALA A 16 -45.42 -19.36 39.35
N VAL A 17 -44.39 -18.76 39.95
CA VAL A 17 -44.44 -17.68 40.97
C VAL A 17 -43.05 -17.46 41.57
N SER A 18 -42.69 -16.18 41.65
CA SER A 18 -41.46 -15.54 42.12
C SER A 18 -41.22 -15.62 43.64
N GLY A 19 -39.97 -15.43 44.07
CA GLY A 19 -39.70 -14.91 45.43
C GLY A 19 -38.29 -15.10 46.02
N ALA A 20 -37.43 -14.09 45.85
CA ALA A 20 -36.47 -13.55 46.83
C ALA A 20 -35.25 -14.37 47.36
N THR A 21 -34.08 -14.03 46.79
CA THR A 21 -32.77 -13.67 47.40
C THR A 21 -32.47 -13.90 48.90
N LEU A 22 -31.35 -14.57 49.24
CA LEU A 22 -30.08 -13.96 49.74
C LEU A 22 -29.02 -15.01 50.18
N LEU A 23 -27.79 -14.81 49.68
CA LEU A 23 -26.46 -14.96 50.31
C LEU A 23 -25.80 -16.33 50.66
N ALA A 24 -24.64 -16.49 50.01
CA ALA A 24 -23.30 -16.81 50.54
C ALA A 24 -22.80 -18.28 50.52
N GLY A 25 -21.69 -18.49 49.81
CA GLY A 25 -20.88 -19.71 49.90
C GLY A 25 -19.83 -19.86 48.79
N LEU A 26 -18.72 -19.14 48.94
CA LEU A 26 -17.50 -19.16 48.12
C LEU A 26 -16.88 -20.58 47.99
N VAL A 27 -16.61 -21.07 46.77
CA VAL A 27 -15.45 -21.94 46.47
C VAL A 27 -15.00 -21.69 45.01
N LEU A 28 -13.75 -21.25 44.86
CA LEU A 28 -13.01 -21.15 43.60
C LEU A 28 -12.77 -22.55 43.00
N ALA A 29 -13.08 -22.71 41.72
CA ALA A 29 -12.40 -23.67 40.84
C ALA A 29 -12.22 -23.02 39.46
N VAL A 30 -10.98 -22.64 39.16
CA VAL A 30 -10.54 -22.21 37.83
C VAL A 30 -10.51 -23.45 36.94
N LEU A 31 -11.41 -23.50 35.94
CA LEU A 31 -11.35 -24.43 34.83
C LEU A 31 -11.15 -23.62 33.54
N PRO A 32 -10.28 -24.06 32.62
CA PRO A 32 -9.99 -23.35 31.38
C PRO A 32 -11.24 -23.36 30.48
N ALA A 33 -11.60 -22.20 29.97
CA ALA A 33 -12.72 -22.02 29.05
C ALA A 33 -12.52 -22.91 27.82
N SER A 34 -13.43 -23.88 27.66
CA SER A 34 -13.56 -24.67 26.45
C SER A 34 -14.14 -23.78 25.37
N ALA A 35 -13.48 -23.69 24.22
CA ALA A 35 -13.91 -22.89 23.08
C ALA A 35 -15.29 -23.36 22.59
N ASP A 36 -16.23 -22.42 22.50
CA ASP A 36 -17.57 -22.60 21.96
C ASP A 36 -17.52 -22.45 20.42
N PRO A 37 -17.95 -23.43 19.59
CA PRO A 37 -17.69 -23.42 18.14
C PRO A 37 -18.59 -22.49 17.30
N GLY A 38 -19.32 -21.56 17.91
CA GLY A 38 -20.46 -20.90 17.27
C GLY A 38 -20.53 -19.38 17.30
N LYS A 39 -19.52 -18.68 17.85
CA LYS A 39 -19.46 -17.21 17.76
C LYS A 39 -18.66 -16.79 16.53
N PRO A 40 -19.17 -15.85 15.70
CA PRO A 40 -18.34 -15.17 14.72
C PRO A 40 -17.15 -14.56 15.47
N VAL A 41 -15.95 -14.99 15.13
CA VAL A 41 -14.75 -14.23 15.44
C VAL A 41 -14.93 -12.90 14.69
N PRO A 42 -14.77 -11.73 15.34
CA PRO A 42 -14.71 -10.48 14.60
C PRO A 42 -13.67 -10.63 13.48
N PRO A 43 -13.93 -10.13 12.27
CA PRO A 43 -13.01 -10.27 11.14
C PRO A 43 -11.59 -9.92 11.59
N ALA A 44 -10.60 -10.67 11.13
CA ALA A 44 -9.21 -10.36 11.43
C ALA A 44 -8.87 -8.95 10.91
N ASP A 45 -8.91 -7.96 11.80
CA ASP A 45 -8.43 -6.61 11.52
C ASP A 45 -6.90 -6.70 11.37
N ASN A 46 -6.48 -6.77 10.12
CA ASN A 46 -5.09 -6.88 9.70
C ASN A 46 -4.22 -5.84 10.38
N VAL A 47 -3.38 -6.22 11.33
CA VAL A 47 -2.24 -5.40 11.80
C VAL A 47 -2.66 -3.96 12.16
N LEU A 48 -3.93 -3.71 12.50
CA LEU A 48 -4.41 -2.39 12.87
C LEU A 48 -4.29 -2.32 14.39
N ARG A 49 -3.32 -1.54 14.87
CA ARG A 49 -3.30 -1.20 16.29
C ARG A 49 -4.54 -0.37 16.61
N ALA A 50 -5.20 -0.70 17.72
CA ALA A 50 -6.20 0.16 18.35
C ALA A 50 -5.65 1.53 18.81
N SER A 51 -4.35 1.80 18.60
CA SER A 51 -3.64 3.00 19.06
C SER A 51 -3.75 4.20 18.12
N GLY A 52 -4.49 4.10 17.01
CA GLY A 52 -4.86 5.28 16.21
C GLY A 52 -5.69 6.22 17.07
N SER A 53 -5.56 7.53 16.88
CA SER A 53 -6.43 8.52 17.55
C SER A 53 -7.86 8.32 17.04
N PRO A 54 -8.71 7.52 17.74
CA PRO A 54 -9.95 7.07 17.16
C PRO A 54 -10.96 8.21 17.22
N PHE A 55 -11.87 8.23 16.26
CA PHE A 55 -12.93 9.21 16.17
C PHE A 55 -14.27 8.50 16.23
N SER A 56 -15.25 9.11 16.90
CA SER A 56 -16.64 8.66 16.88
C SER A 56 -17.56 9.87 16.98
N GLN A 57 -18.55 9.93 16.10
CA GLN A 57 -19.60 10.96 16.13
C GLN A 57 -20.94 10.35 15.76
N ILE A 58 -21.99 10.86 16.41
CA ILE A 58 -23.38 10.47 16.18
C ILE A 58 -24.14 11.66 15.61
N LYS A 59 -24.98 11.42 14.61
CA LYS A 59 -25.84 12.45 14.01
C LYS A 59 -27.20 11.88 13.64
N THR A 60 -28.25 12.63 13.96
CA THR A 60 -29.61 12.31 13.53
C THR A 60 -29.92 13.03 12.23
N LEU A 61 -30.35 12.27 11.22
CA LEU A 61 -30.67 12.72 9.88
C LEU A 61 -32.18 12.78 9.72
N THR A 62 -32.68 13.88 9.17
CA THR A 62 -34.10 14.10 8.89
C THR A 62 -34.30 14.37 7.42
N ARG A 63 -35.47 13.98 6.89
CA ARG A 63 -35.94 14.38 5.56
C ARG A 63 -37.39 14.81 5.67
N THR A 64 -37.72 15.95 5.06
CA THR A 64 -39.04 16.55 5.18
C THR A 64 -39.57 17.02 3.84
N PHE A 65 -40.86 16.87 3.61
CA PHE A 65 -41.56 17.39 2.45
C PHE A 65 -42.62 18.40 2.89
N VAL A 66 -42.66 19.59 2.30
CA VAL A 66 -43.78 20.52 2.47
C VAL A 66 -44.88 20.14 1.48
N ASN A 67 -46.10 19.93 1.94
CA ASN A 67 -47.26 19.56 1.12
C ASN A 67 -47.89 20.81 0.49
N ASP A 68 -48.78 20.61 -0.48
CA ASP A 68 -49.51 21.67 -1.20
C ASP A 68 -50.29 22.60 -0.26
N ASP A 69 -50.73 22.10 0.90
CA ASP A 69 -51.45 22.83 1.94
C ASP A 69 -50.53 23.56 2.94
N GLY A 70 -49.21 23.49 2.72
CA GLY A 70 -48.19 24.07 3.59
C GLY A 70 -47.84 23.23 4.83
N THR A 71 -48.48 22.06 5.02
CA THR A 71 -48.10 21.14 6.11
C THR A 71 -46.81 20.40 5.80
N THR A 72 -46.06 19.98 6.82
CA THR A 72 -44.81 19.23 6.63
C THR A 72 -45.02 17.74 6.91
N LEU A 73 -44.64 16.90 5.95
CA LEU A 73 -44.48 15.47 6.11
C LEU A 73 -43.02 15.17 6.50
N GLU A 74 -42.81 14.58 7.68
CA GLU A 74 -41.50 14.14 8.14
C GLU A 74 -41.33 12.64 7.94
N PHE A 75 -40.18 12.24 7.38
CA PHE A 75 -39.79 10.84 7.30
C PHE A 75 -39.17 10.38 8.63
N PRO A 76 -39.18 9.07 8.93
CA PRO A 76 -38.46 8.54 10.08
C PRO A 76 -37.00 9.01 10.10
N ALA A 77 -36.57 9.53 11.24
CA ALA A 77 -35.19 9.99 11.41
C ALA A 77 -34.22 8.81 11.54
N ASN A 78 -33.06 8.93 10.91
CA ASN A 78 -31.99 7.94 10.99
C ASN A 78 -30.90 8.45 11.90
N THR A 79 -30.51 7.68 12.91
CA THR A 79 -29.39 8.07 13.79
C THR A 79 -28.14 7.32 13.36
N VAL A 80 -27.26 8.04 12.68
CA VAL A 80 -26.02 7.49 12.13
C VAL A 80 -24.90 7.69 13.13
N THR A 81 -24.18 6.60 13.44
CA THR A 81 -22.90 6.66 14.16
C THR A 81 -21.79 6.38 13.16
N VAL A 82 -20.75 7.22 13.14
CA VAL A 82 -19.56 7.03 12.31
C VAL A 82 -18.35 6.90 13.22
N ASN A 83 -17.50 5.90 12.96
CA ASN A 83 -16.22 5.71 13.61
C ASN A 83 -15.07 5.76 12.60
N ALA A 84 -13.90 6.20 13.05
CA ALA A 84 -12.66 6.09 12.29
C ALA A 84 -11.52 5.59 13.16
N SER A 85 -10.75 4.64 12.62
CA SER A 85 -9.64 3.97 13.32
C SER A 85 -8.47 4.90 13.65
N GLN A 86 -8.18 5.88 12.80
CA GLN A 86 -7.08 6.82 13.00
C GLN A 86 -7.36 8.16 12.30
N THR A 87 -6.97 9.25 12.95
CA THR A 87 -7.17 10.62 12.44
C THR A 87 -5.91 11.49 12.45
N LYS A 88 -4.87 11.13 13.20
CA LYS A 88 -3.67 11.95 13.38
C LYS A 88 -2.44 11.30 12.79
N ASP A 89 -1.49 12.16 12.42
CA ASP A 89 -0.17 11.79 11.92
C ASP A 89 -0.24 10.83 10.71
N LEU A 90 -1.28 10.99 9.89
CA LEU A 90 -1.50 10.19 8.69
C LEU A 90 -0.40 10.43 7.63
N ARG A 91 -0.28 9.49 6.70
CA ARG A 91 0.64 9.58 5.55
C ARG A 91 -0.14 9.54 4.24
N GLY A 92 0.45 10.10 3.18
CA GLY A 92 -0.09 10.01 1.83
C GLY A 92 -0.40 8.54 1.45
N ARG A 93 -1.57 8.32 0.86
CA ARG A 93 -2.13 7.00 0.50
C ARG A 93 -2.35 6.02 1.65
N GLN A 94 -2.26 6.46 2.90
CA GLN A 94 -2.65 5.61 4.03
C GLN A 94 -4.14 5.32 3.94
N ARG A 95 -4.55 4.07 4.15
CA ARG A 95 -5.98 3.73 4.31
C ARG A 95 -6.35 3.74 5.78
N ILE A 96 -7.49 4.34 6.07
CA ILE A 96 -8.11 4.31 7.40
C ILE A 96 -9.44 3.57 7.33
N LEU A 97 -9.70 2.71 8.31
CA LEU A 97 -11.02 2.09 8.45
C LEU A 97 -12.00 3.16 8.93
N ILE A 98 -13.06 3.36 8.17
CA ILE A 98 -14.25 4.15 8.51
C ILE A 98 -15.44 3.20 8.49
N ASP A 99 -16.16 3.11 9.61
CA ASP A 99 -17.37 2.30 9.73
C ASP A 99 -18.55 3.15 10.22
N TRP A 100 -19.76 2.71 9.87
CA TRP A 100 -20.99 3.37 10.30
C TRP A 100 -22.11 2.39 10.60
N THR A 101 -23.06 2.86 11.40
CA THR A 101 -24.32 2.17 11.70
C THR A 101 -25.49 3.15 11.63
N GLY A 102 -26.69 2.65 11.36
CA GLY A 102 -27.93 3.44 11.39
C GLY A 102 -28.17 4.32 10.16
N ALA A 103 -27.42 4.13 9.08
CA ALA A 103 -27.70 4.77 7.80
C ALA A 103 -28.90 4.13 7.09
N GLN A 104 -29.46 4.79 6.06
CA GLN A 104 -30.44 4.14 5.19
C GLN A 104 -29.79 2.95 4.46
N PRO A 105 -30.45 1.79 4.38
CA PRO A 105 -29.98 0.67 3.55
C PRO A 105 -29.84 1.09 2.08
N SER A 106 -28.69 0.82 1.47
CA SER A 106 -28.46 1.20 0.08
C SER A 106 -29.21 0.27 -0.88
N GLY A 107 -29.76 0.85 -1.96
CA GLY A 107 -30.39 0.13 -3.06
C GLY A 107 -29.67 0.39 -4.38
N GLY A 108 -29.82 -0.52 -5.34
CA GLY A 108 -29.25 -0.35 -6.69
C GLY A 108 -27.73 -0.21 -6.69
N ARG A 109 -27.02 -1.03 -5.91
CA ARG A 109 -25.57 -0.95 -5.72
C ARG A 109 -24.81 -1.03 -7.05
N ALA A 110 -23.95 -0.05 -7.32
CA ALA A 110 -23.11 -0.05 -8.51
C ALA A 110 -22.05 -1.17 -8.47
N SER A 111 -21.57 -1.60 -9.63
CA SER A 111 -20.43 -2.53 -9.70
C SER A 111 -19.11 -1.87 -9.29
N ASN A 112 -19.03 -0.53 -9.27
CA ASN A 112 -17.88 0.22 -8.79
C ASN A 112 -18.37 1.47 -8.02
N PRO A 113 -18.23 1.51 -6.68
CA PRO A 113 -18.70 2.63 -5.87
C PRO A 113 -17.81 3.89 -5.93
N TYR A 114 -16.68 3.86 -6.63
CA TYR A 114 -15.72 4.97 -6.66
C TYR A 114 -15.92 5.91 -7.86
N GLY A 115 -15.58 7.18 -7.66
CA GLY A 115 -15.63 8.18 -8.73
C GLY A 115 -17.04 8.35 -9.33
N GLU A 116 -17.11 8.63 -10.63
CA GLU A 116 -18.39 8.75 -11.36
C GLU A 116 -19.17 7.43 -11.46
N ASN A 117 -18.50 6.28 -11.35
CA ASN A 117 -19.16 4.98 -11.47
C ASN A 117 -20.07 4.68 -10.28
N GLY A 118 -19.80 5.28 -9.12
CA GLY A 118 -20.61 5.15 -7.91
C GLY A 118 -21.88 6.00 -7.92
N LEU A 119 -22.16 6.75 -9.00
CA LEU A 119 -23.28 7.70 -9.01
C LEU A 119 -24.66 7.05 -9.21
N GLN A 120 -24.71 5.83 -9.75
CA GLN A 120 -25.94 5.15 -10.16
C GLN A 120 -26.47 4.19 -9.08
N GLN A 121 -26.66 4.71 -7.87
CA GLN A 121 -27.16 3.96 -6.72
C GLN A 121 -27.93 4.87 -5.75
N GLU A 122 -28.68 4.27 -4.82
CA GLU A 122 -29.62 4.97 -3.94
C GLU A 122 -29.23 4.78 -2.48
N TYR A 123 -29.32 5.86 -1.70
CA TYR A 123 -28.96 5.91 -0.29
C TYR A 123 -27.55 5.39 0.08
N PRO A 124 -26.48 5.70 -0.68
CA PRO A 124 -25.14 5.37 -0.24
C PRO A 124 -24.65 6.33 0.84
N VAL A 125 -23.51 6.00 1.45
CA VAL A 125 -22.72 6.94 2.25
C VAL A 125 -21.58 7.47 1.39
N VAL A 126 -21.63 8.75 1.04
CA VAL A 126 -20.55 9.41 0.27
C VAL A 126 -19.43 9.78 1.22
N ILE A 127 -18.20 9.35 0.90
CA ILE A 127 -17.01 9.61 1.69
C ILE A 127 -15.97 10.25 0.78
N LEU A 128 -15.53 11.45 1.15
CA LEU A 128 -14.56 12.24 0.38
C LEU A 128 -13.68 13.08 1.30
N GLN A 129 -12.51 13.49 0.80
CA GLN A 129 -11.57 14.30 1.56
C GLN A 129 -11.69 15.78 1.19
N CYS A 130 -11.69 16.67 2.18
CA CYS A 130 -11.80 18.11 1.98
C CYS A 130 -10.70 18.88 2.69
N ARG A 131 -10.38 20.06 2.16
CA ARG A 131 -9.55 21.05 2.84
C ARG A 131 -10.43 21.92 3.73
N GLY A 132 -9.97 22.21 4.95
CA GLY A 132 -10.66 23.08 5.90
C GLY A 132 -11.00 22.37 7.20
N THR A 133 -11.66 23.11 8.09
CA THR A 133 -12.16 22.61 9.39
C THR A 133 -13.66 22.81 9.46
N ASP A 134 -14.37 21.88 10.11
CA ASP A 134 -15.80 22.03 10.41
C ASP A 134 -16.02 22.90 11.64
N ASP A 135 -15.73 24.20 11.51
CA ASP A 135 -15.92 25.19 12.57
C ASP A 135 -16.44 26.52 11.99
N THR A 136 -17.72 26.79 12.23
CA THR A 136 -18.41 28.01 11.77
C THR A 136 -17.87 29.30 12.37
N ALA A 137 -17.06 29.25 13.44
CA ALA A 137 -16.42 30.43 14.03
C ALA A 137 -15.17 30.89 13.25
N LEU A 138 -14.63 30.05 12.37
CA LEU A 138 -13.48 30.39 11.54
C LEU A 138 -13.87 31.27 10.35
N PRO A 139 -12.93 32.03 9.75
CA PRO A 139 -13.16 32.68 8.47
C PRO A 139 -13.60 31.68 7.39
N VAL A 140 -14.49 32.10 6.49
CA VAL A 140 -15.10 31.21 5.49
C VAL A 140 -14.04 30.40 4.75
N GLU A 141 -12.92 31.01 4.34
CA GLU A 141 -11.83 30.36 3.61
C GLU A 141 -11.13 29.20 4.36
N GLN A 142 -11.24 29.15 5.68
CA GLN A 142 -10.72 28.07 6.53
C GLN A 142 -11.76 26.99 6.84
N GLN A 143 -13.04 27.27 6.60
CA GLN A 143 -14.12 26.32 6.79
C GLN A 143 -14.14 25.26 5.69
N VAL A 144 -14.53 24.05 6.05
CA VAL A 144 -14.88 23.03 5.06
C VAL A 144 -16.19 23.38 4.35
N ARG A 145 -16.21 23.25 3.03
CA ARG A 145 -17.38 23.54 2.18
C ARG A 145 -17.36 22.61 0.96
N PRO A 146 -18.47 22.43 0.22
CA PRO A 146 -18.47 21.59 -0.99
C PRO A 146 -17.37 22.00 -1.99
N GLU A 147 -16.99 23.28 -2.06
CA GLU A 147 -15.98 23.75 -2.99
C GLU A 147 -14.54 23.39 -2.57
N THR A 148 -14.31 22.98 -1.32
CA THR A 148 -12.98 22.56 -0.82
C THR A 148 -12.83 21.04 -0.77
N CYS A 149 -13.85 20.31 -1.18
CA CYS A 149 -13.93 18.86 -1.20
C CYS A 149 -13.45 18.28 -2.52
N TRP A 150 -12.61 17.24 -2.48
CA TRP A 150 -12.06 16.60 -3.67
C TRP A 150 -13.01 15.55 -4.28
N THR A 151 -13.09 15.56 -5.61
CA THR A 151 -13.75 14.52 -6.44
C THR A 151 -13.05 14.46 -7.79
N GLY A 152 -12.90 13.27 -8.38
CA GLY A 152 -12.12 13.04 -9.58
C GLY A 152 -12.84 13.30 -10.92
N SER A 153 -14.14 13.61 -10.93
CA SER A 153 -14.92 13.77 -12.17
C SER A 153 -15.88 14.96 -12.16
N VAL A 154 -16.26 15.39 -13.37
CA VAL A 154 -17.30 16.43 -13.57
C VAL A 154 -18.65 15.95 -13.04
N ALA A 155 -19.03 14.71 -13.32
CA ALA A 155 -20.34 14.16 -12.97
C ALA A 155 -20.60 14.12 -11.46
N GLN A 156 -19.54 14.00 -10.65
CA GLN A 156 -19.64 14.06 -9.19
C GLN A 156 -19.84 15.49 -8.66
N ARG A 157 -19.45 16.52 -9.41
CA ARG A 157 -19.48 17.92 -8.94
C ARG A 157 -20.65 18.70 -9.49
N SER A 158 -20.84 18.63 -10.80
CA SER A 158 -21.69 19.56 -11.53
C SER A 158 -22.78 18.82 -12.26
N GLN A 159 -24.00 19.35 -12.17
CA GLN A 159 -25.19 18.77 -12.77
C GLN A 159 -25.58 19.68 -13.93
N ILE A 160 -25.37 19.19 -15.16
CA ILE A 160 -25.79 19.85 -16.39
C ILE A 160 -26.80 18.92 -17.05
N THR A 161 -28.08 19.22 -16.87
CA THR A 161 -29.17 18.30 -17.21
C THR A 161 -30.03 18.85 -18.34
N ARG A 162 -30.61 17.96 -19.15
CA ARG A 162 -31.31 18.34 -20.39
C ARG A 162 -32.80 18.62 -20.18
N SER A 163 -33.30 18.42 -18.97
CA SER A 163 -34.70 18.63 -18.66
C SER A 163 -34.88 19.07 -17.21
N GLU A 164 -35.95 19.80 -16.96
CA GLU A 164 -36.33 20.22 -15.61
C GLU A 164 -36.55 19.01 -14.69
N GLY A 165 -37.08 17.89 -15.19
CA GLY A 165 -37.33 16.69 -14.40
C GLY A 165 -36.08 16.02 -13.83
N GLU A 166 -34.90 16.38 -14.34
CA GLU A 166 -33.59 15.94 -13.85
C GLU A 166 -32.94 16.98 -12.92
N ALA A 167 -33.64 18.09 -12.64
CA ALA A 167 -33.18 19.21 -11.82
C ALA A 167 -33.81 19.21 -10.42
N SER A 168 -33.90 18.03 -9.78
CA SER A 168 -34.63 17.90 -8.50
C SER A 168 -34.08 18.78 -7.37
N TRP A 169 -32.81 19.17 -7.44
CA TRP A 169 -32.14 20.04 -6.45
C TRP A 169 -32.74 21.44 -6.34
N ILE A 170 -33.44 21.95 -7.36
CA ILE A 170 -34.04 23.29 -7.31
C ILE A 170 -35.17 23.39 -6.29
N HIS A 171 -35.69 22.25 -5.84
CA HIS A 171 -36.76 22.13 -4.85
C HIS A 171 -36.23 21.80 -3.45
N ASP A 172 -34.91 21.84 -3.24
CA ASP A 172 -34.33 21.60 -1.91
C ASP A 172 -34.82 22.68 -0.92
N ALA A 173 -35.62 22.29 0.06
CA ALA A 173 -36.21 23.18 1.05
C ALA A 173 -35.16 23.94 1.89
N VAL A 174 -33.95 23.41 1.97
CA VAL A 174 -32.84 23.98 2.76
C VAL A 174 -31.95 24.89 1.91
N ALA A 175 -32.02 24.79 0.58
CA ALA A 175 -31.15 25.54 -0.33
C ALA A 175 -31.50 27.04 -0.37
N ALA A 176 -30.47 27.88 -0.57
CA ALA A 176 -30.66 29.30 -0.75
C ALA A 176 -31.38 29.61 -2.08
N PRO A 177 -32.12 30.74 -2.20
CA PRO A 177 -32.85 31.06 -3.43
C PRO A 177 -31.98 31.06 -4.70
N ALA A 178 -30.71 31.49 -4.61
CA ALA A 178 -29.79 31.51 -5.73
C ALA A 178 -29.43 30.09 -6.24
N ASP A 179 -29.45 29.08 -5.37
CA ASP A 179 -29.15 27.69 -5.74
C ASP A 179 -30.32 27.01 -6.46
N LYS A 180 -31.52 27.58 -6.32
CA LYS A 180 -32.77 27.12 -6.96
C LYS A 180 -33.00 27.69 -8.36
N GLU A 181 -32.15 28.61 -8.80
CA GLU A 181 -32.23 29.16 -10.15
C GLU A 181 -31.85 28.12 -11.21
N ARG A 182 -32.28 28.35 -12.47
CA ARG A 182 -31.96 27.46 -13.60
C ARG A 182 -30.46 27.26 -13.79
N VAL A 183 -29.67 28.30 -13.53
CA VAL A 183 -28.21 28.27 -13.54
C VAL A 183 -27.70 28.74 -12.18
N SER A 184 -26.97 27.91 -11.46
CA SER A 184 -26.58 28.19 -10.08
C SER A 184 -25.23 27.58 -9.67
N GLY A 185 -24.80 27.85 -8.44
CA GLY A 185 -23.57 27.32 -7.84
C GLY A 185 -22.30 28.18 -8.02
N MET A 186 -22.33 29.22 -8.86
CA MET A 186 -21.22 30.17 -9.01
C MET A 186 -21.69 31.62 -9.21
N ILE A 187 -21.02 32.56 -8.55
CA ILE A 187 -21.24 34.00 -8.71
C ILE A 187 -19.89 34.73 -8.87
N PRO A 188 -19.63 35.40 -10.02
CA PRO A 188 -20.43 35.38 -11.23
C PRO A 188 -20.43 33.98 -11.88
N PHE A 189 -21.51 33.65 -12.58
CA PHE A 189 -21.59 32.40 -13.34
C PHE A 189 -20.64 32.48 -14.55
N PRO A 190 -19.90 31.41 -14.90
CA PRO A 190 -18.91 31.45 -15.97
C PRO A 190 -19.54 31.71 -17.35
N GLY A 191 -18.84 32.52 -18.16
CA GLY A 191 -19.22 32.77 -19.54
C GLY A 191 -19.00 31.56 -20.47
N LYS A 192 -19.54 31.64 -21.69
CA LYS A 192 -19.41 30.58 -22.71
C LYS A 192 -17.97 30.31 -23.18
N ASP A 193 -17.08 31.26 -22.92
CA ASP A 193 -15.63 31.14 -23.16
C ASP A 193 -14.96 30.17 -22.18
N VAL A 194 -15.50 30.04 -20.97
CA VAL A 194 -15.00 29.12 -19.94
C VAL A 194 -15.81 27.83 -19.92
N CYS A 195 -17.13 27.95 -19.93
CA CYS A 195 -18.07 26.83 -19.82
C CYS A 195 -19.11 26.89 -20.95
N PRO A 196 -18.78 26.41 -22.17
CA PRO A 196 -19.62 26.61 -23.35
C PRO A 196 -21.00 25.95 -23.24
N THR A 197 -21.13 24.89 -22.45
CA THR A 197 -22.35 24.09 -22.27
C THR A 197 -23.08 24.37 -20.96
N ALA A 198 -22.54 25.16 -20.04
CA ALA A 198 -23.12 25.33 -18.70
C ALA A 198 -24.37 26.21 -18.67
N ASP A 199 -24.52 27.16 -19.61
CA ASP A 199 -25.73 28.00 -19.75
C ASP A 199 -26.27 27.95 -21.19
N ALA A 200 -26.50 26.74 -21.69
CA ALA A 200 -27.24 26.55 -22.94
C ALA A 200 -28.76 26.55 -22.68
N GLU A 201 -29.51 27.08 -23.64
CA GLU A 201 -30.97 27.13 -23.58
C GLU A 201 -31.56 25.72 -23.41
N GLY A 202 -32.54 25.58 -22.50
CA GLY A 202 -33.17 24.29 -22.17
C GLY A 202 -32.39 23.42 -21.17
N LEU A 203 -31.17 23.80 -20.79
CA LEU A 203 -30.42 23.13 -19.74
C LEU A 203 -30.69 23.73 -18.37
N TRP A 204 -30.68 22.84 -17.37
CA TRP A 204 -30.67 23.17 -15.95
C TRP A 204 -29.30 22.80 -15.38
N THR A 205 -28.64 23.78 -14.76
CA THR A 205 -27.23 23.67 -14.38
C THR A 205 -27.00 24.10 -12.94
N HIS A 206 -26.36 23.23 -12.17
CA HIS A 206 -25.68 23.60 -10.93
C HIS A 206 -24.20 23.25 -11.05
N LEU A 207 -23.32 24.23 -10.82
CA LEU A 207 -21.87 24.01 -10.78
C LEU A 207 -21.39 23.96 -9.34
N THR A 208 -20.75 22.87 -8.92
CA THR A 208 -20.02 22.84 -7.64
C THR A 208 -18.54 23.07 -7.93
N PRO A 209 -18.04 24.31 -7.93
CA PRO A 209 -16.65 24.58 -8.30
C PRO A 209 -15.70 23.93 -7.31
N PHE A 210 -14.44 23.72 -7.70
CA PHE A 210 -13.37 23.32 -6.79
C PHE A 210 -12.38 24.46 -6.59
N VAL A 211 -12.14 24.83 -5.33
CA VAL A 211 -11.15 25.83 -4.95
C VAL A 211 -9.87 25.10 -4.55
N ALA A 212 -8.84 25.17 -5.38
CA ALA A 212 -7.55 24.55 -5.11
C ALA A 212 -6.80 25.26 -3.97
N ALA A 213 -5.80 24.59 -3.40
CA ALA A 213 -4.96 25.15 -2.34
C ALA A 213 -4.19 26.40 -2.79
N SER A 214 -3.91 26.51 -4.09
CA SER A 214 -3.35 27.71 -4.73
C SER A 214 -4.31 28.90 -4.78
N GLY A 215 -5.59 28.71 -4.43
CA GLY A 215 -6.66 29.69 -4.58
C GLY A 215 -7.29 29.72 -5.98
N LYS A 216 -6.78 28.93 -6.93
CA LYS A 216 -7.40 28.81 -8.26
C LYS A 216 -8.76 28.13 -8.14
N VAL A 217 -9.78 28.75 -8.75
CA VAL A 217 -11.13 28.22 -8.84
C VAL A 217 -11.30 27.48 -10.15
N TYR A 218 -11.69 26.22 -10.06
CA TYR A 218 -12.04 25.35 -11.18
C TYR A 218 -13.56 25.27 -11.25
N ALA A 219 -14.16 25.73 -12.35
CA ALA A 219 -15.61 25.75 -12.50
C ALA A 219 -16.23 24.34 -12.57
N ALA A 220 -15.43 23.31 -12.88
CA ALA A 220 -15.86 21.93 -12.97
C ALA A 220 -17.06 21.69 -13.90
N CYS A 221 -17.18 22.48 -14.98
CA CYS A 221 -18.27 22.38 -15.95
C CYS A 221 -17.98 21.38 -17.09
N ASP A 222 -16.70 21.03 -17.28
CA ASP A 222 -16.21 20.03 -18.22
C ASP A 222 -14.82 19.55 -17.78
N GLY A 223 -14.24 18.58 -18.50
CA GLY A 223 -12.93 18.02 -18.16
C GLY A 223 -11.75 18.97 -18.30
N GLN A 224 -11.86 20.06 -19.07
CA GLN A 224 -10.79 21.07 -19.19
C GLN A 224 -10.78 22.05 -18.02
N ASN A 225 -11.95 22.21 -17.39
CA ASN A 225 -12.17 23.06 -16.23
C ASN A 225 -12.10 22.28 -14.90
N MET A 226 -11.48 21.10 -14.90
CA MET A 226 -11.13 20.31 -13.72
C MET A 226 -9.65 20.53 -13.34
N PRO A 227 -9.28 20.28 -12.07
CA PRO A 227 -7.87 20.20 -11.66
C PRO A 227 -7.09 19.17 -12.50
N PRO A 228 -5.78 19.36 -12.74
CA PRO A 228 -5.00 18.46 -13.58
C PRO A 228 -4.93 17.02 -13.06
N GLU A 229 -5.09 16.81 -11.74
CA GLU A 229 -5.15 15.50 -11.12
C GLU A 229 -6.53 14.82 -11.27
N ALA A 230 -7.54 15.56 -11.74
CA ALA A 230 -8.87 15.06 -12.05
C ALA A 230 -9.00 14.83 -13.57
N ALA A 231 -8.72 13.60 -14.01
CA ALA A 231 -8.84 13.21 -15.41
C ALA A 231 -9.11 11.70 -15.57
N VAL A 232 -9.73 11.34 -16.69
CA VAL A 232 -9.79 9.94 -17.14
C VAL A 232 -8.36 9.48 -17.42
N GLY A 233 -7.89 8.48 -16.66
CA GLY A 233 -6.50 8.01 -16.72
C GLY A 233 -5.51 8.79 -15.84
N ALA A 234 -5.99 9.51 -14.83
CA ALA A 234 -5.14 10.10 -13.80
C ALA A 234 -4.19 9.07 -13.16
N ALA A 235 -3.06 9.56 -12.62
CA ALA A 235 -2.01 8.72 -12.04
C ALA A 235 -2.52 7.81 -10.92
N PHE A 236 -3.51 8.27 -10.15
CA PHE A 236 -4.16 7.51 -9.09
C PHE A 236 -5.65 7.33 -9.39
N PRO A 237 -6.24 6.16 -9.04
CA PRO A 237 -7.68 5.95 -9.15
C PRO A 237 -8.47 6.93 -8.25
N PRO A 238 -9.79 7.10 -8.41
CA PRO A 238 -10.59 7.87 -7.47
C PRO A 238 -10.46 7.31 -6.04
N ALA A 239 -10.27 8.18 -5.05
CA ALA A 239 -10.24 7.80 -3.63
C ALA A 239 -11.60 8.02 -2.95
N GLU A 240 -12.35 9.00 -3.45
CA GLU A 240 -13.72 9.26 -3.03
C GLU A 240 -14.66 8.13 -3.49
N ILE A 241 -15.63 7.83 -2.64
CA ILE A 241 -16.47 6.65 -2.76
C ILE A 241 -17.90 6.98 -2.33
N ALA A 242 -18.88 6.40 -3.02
CA ALA A 242 -20.24 6.26 -2.55
C ALA A 242 -20.40 4.82 -2.01
N ALA A 243 -20.17 4.62 -0.73
CA ALA A 243 -20.11 3.31 -0.11
C ALA A 243 -21.51 2.77 0.24
N TYR A 244 -21.65 1.45 0.34
CA TYR A 244 -22.92 0.79 0.59
C TYR A 244 -23.20 0.57 2.07
N SER A 245 -24.43 0.82 2.48
CA SER A 245 -24.99 0.27 3.71
C SER A 245 -25.69 -1.07 3.42
N ASP A 246 -25.54 -2.01 4.33
CA ASP A 246 -26.26 -3.28 4.34
C ASP A 246 -27.75 -3.08 4.68
N GLU A 247 -28.50 -4.18 4.76
CA GLU A 247 -29.94 -4.14 5.11
C GLU A 247 -30.21 -3.63 6.53
N ASN A 248 -29.20 -3.62 7.41
CA ASN A 248 -29.27 -3.10 8.78
C ASN A 248 -28.83 -1.64 8.88
N GLY A 249 -28.40 -1.03 7.77
CA GLY A 249 -27.87 0.33 7.77
C GLY A 249 -26.41 0.42 8.25
N GLU A 250 -25.69 -0.70 8.26
CA GLU A 250 -24.28 -0.81 8.64
C GLU A 250 -23.39 -0.83 7.40
N GLY A 251 -22.18 -0.29 7.52
CA GLY A 251 -21.20 -0.36 6.44
C GLY A 251 -19.80 0.03 6.89
N SER A 252 -18.80 -0.29 6.08
CA SER A 252 -17.42 0.11 6.34
C SER A 252 -16.63 0.24 5.04
N VAL A 253 -15.57 1.05 5.09
CA VAL A 253 -14.63 1.21 3.99
C VAL A 253 -13.21 1.45 4.52
N GLN A 254 -12.22 0.97 3.77
CA GLN A 254 -10.83 1.40 3.92
C GLN A 254 -10.62 2.64 3.03
N PHE A 255 -10.73 3.84 3.61
CA PHE A 255 -10.64 5.11 2.89
C PHE A 255 -9.19 5.57 2.74
N GLU A 256 -8.72 5.75 1.50
CA GLU A 256 -7.38 6.24 1.19
C GLU A 256 -7.30 7.77 1.35
N VAL A 257 -6.49 8.25 2.29
CA VAL A 257 -6.21 9.69 2.41
C VAL A 257 -5.09 10.13 1.47
N ARG A 258 -5.18 11.34 0.95
CA ARG A 258 -4.18 11.93 0.04
C ARG A 258 -3.53 13.15 0.63
N SER A 259 -2.21 13.19 0.58
CA SER A 259 -1.45 14.40 0.90
C SER A 259 -1.31 15.29 -0.33
N ASP A 260 -0.67 16.44 -0.17
CA ASP A 260 -0.27 17.34 -1.25
C ASP A 260 0.71 16.70 -2.25
N VAL A 261 1.33 15.56 -1.91
CA VAL A 261 2.14 14.76 -2.83
C VAL A 261 1.27 14.05 -3.88
N GLU A 262 0.15 13.46 -3.47
CA GLU A 262 -0.76 12.75 -4.38
C GLU A 262 -1.83 13.65 -4.97
N ASN A 263 -2.12 14.78 -4.31
CA ASN A 263 -3.15 15.72 -4.72
C ASN A 263 -2.77 17.15 -4.30
N GLU A 264 -1.93 17.78 -5.12
CA GLU A 264 -1.43 19.15 -4.91
C GLU A 264 -2.59 20.15 -4.87
N SER A 265 -3.58 19.98 -5.76
CA SER A 265 -4.77 20.81 -5.83
C SER A 265 -5.60 20.82 -4.54
N LEU A 266 -5.72 19.68 -3.84
CA LEU A 266 -6.36 19.61 -2.53
C LEU A 266 -5.49 20.23 -1.44
N GLY A 267 -4.18 19.92 -1.46
CA GLY A 267 -3.16 20.57 -0.64
C GLY A 267 -3.13 20.16 0.83
N CYS A 268 -3.67 18.99 1.18
CA CYS A 268 -3.64 18.48 2.55
C CYS A 268 -2.24 18.06 2.98
N ASN A 269 -1.73 18.61 4.07
CA ASN A 269 -0.42 18.27 4.61
C ASN A 269 -0.34 18.54 6.10
N HIS A 270 0.87 18.48 6.67
CA HIS A 270 1.10 18.68 8.11
C HIS A 270 0.80 20.10 8.63
N LYS A 271 0.57 21.09 7.75
CA LYS A 271 0.22 22.48 8.10
C LYS A 271 -1.21 22.86 7.69
N VAL A 272 -1.78 22.16 6.72
CA VAL A 272 -3.11 22.46 6.17
C VAL A 272 -4.13 21.53 6.81
N ALA A 273 -5.08 22.11 7.55
CA ALA A 273 -6.18 21.36 8.15
C ALA A 273 -7.07 20.74 7.06
N CYS A 274 -7.41 19.48 7.24
CA CYS A 274 -8.30 18.74 6.34
C CYS A 274 -9.27 17.88 7.14
N THR A 275 -10.38 17.53 6.49
CA THR A 275 -11.41 16.65 7.01
C THR A 275 -11.71 15.54 6.02
N ILE A 276 -12.26 14.44 6.51
CA ILE A 276 -12.97 13.45 5.71
C ILE A 276 -14.45 13.66 5.99
N GLU A 277 -15.20 14.01 4.96
CA GLU A 277 -16.64 14.20 5.07
C GLU A 277 -17.32 12.87 4.79
N VAL A 278 -18.05 12.37 5.80
CA VAL A 278 -18.92 11.21 5.69
C VAL A 278 -20.35 11.73 5.56
N ILE A 279 -20.96 11.55 4.40
CA ILE A 279 -22.25 12.11 4.01
C ILE A 279 -23.22 10.97 3.73
N PRO A 280 -23.98 10.49 4.74
CA PRO A 280 -25.03 9.53 4.51
C PRO A 280 -26.17 10.20 3.72
N ILE A 281 -26.42 9.71 2.52
CA ILE A 281 -27.50 10.24 1.68
C ILE A 281 -28.82 9.81 2.28
N ASN A 282 -29.57 10.77 2.83
CA ASN A 282 -30.93 10.57 3.34
C ASN A 282 -32.01 11.00 2.33
N GLY A 283 -31.57 11.69 1.27
CA GLY A 283 -32.38 12.32 0.24
C GLY A 283 -32.64 13.80 0.52
N ILE A 284 -32.94 14.57 -0.54
CA ILE A 284 -33.24 16.00 -0.41
C ILE A 284 -34.61 16.22 0.26
N SER A 285 -34.70 17.24 1.11
CA SER A 285 -35.97 17.74 1.65
C SER A 285 -36.61 18.65 0.61
N CYS A 286 -37.92 18.51 0.36
CA CYS A 286 -38.59 19.21 -0.74
C CYS A 286 -39.47 20.34 -0.21
N ASP A 287 -39.39 21.51 -0.84
CA ASP A 287 -40.28 22.64 -0.58
C ASP A 287 -41.70 22.41 -1.11
N GLN A 288 -42.59 23.38 -0.88
CA GLN A 288 -43.98 23.29 -1.28
C GLN A 288 -44.05 23.24 -2.81
N PRO A 289 -44.74 22.26 -3.41
CA PRO A 289 -44.73 22.11 -4.85
C PRO A 289 -45.53 23.23 -5.50
N THR A 290 -45.23 23.48 -6.77
CA THR A 290 -46.02 24.40 -7.57
C THR A 290 -47.42 23.84 -7.86
N SER A 291 -48.37 24.72 -8.22
CA SER A 291 -49.73 24.31 -8.60
C SER A 291 -50.05 24.78 -10.03
N PRO A 292 -50.14 23.88 -11.02
CA PRO A 292 -50.02 22.42 -10.92
C PRO A 292 -48.56 21.96 -10.69
N GLN A 293 -48.41 20.82 -10.03
CA GLN A 293 -47.11 20.21 -9.72
C GLN A 293 -46.27 20.00 -10.99
N THR A 294 -45.01 20.43 -10.98
CA THR A 294 -44.08 20.19 -12.10
C THR A 294 -43.51 18.78 -12.08
N VAL A 295 -42.83 18.40 -13.17
CA VAL A 295 -42.11 17.13 -13.24
C VAL A 295 -40.93 17.07 -12.25
N SER A 296 -40.32 18.22 -11.96
CA SER A 296 -39.20 18.36 -11.01
C SER A 296 -39.67 18.30 -9.56
N ASP A 297 -40.84 18.87 -9.25
CA ASP A 297 -41.52 18.69 -7.97
C ASP A 297 -41.75 17.20 -7.67
N ALA A 298 -42.23 16.46 -8.67
CA ALA A 298 -42.45 15.01 -8.56
C ALA A 298 -41.13 14.24 -8.42
N ALA A 299 -40.07 14.67 -9.13
CA ALA A 299 -38.75 14.05 -9.05
C ALA A 299 -38.09 14.22 -7.68
N CYS A 300 -38.18 15.40 -7.06
CA CYS A 300 -37.66 15.67 -5.71
C CYS A 300 -38.25 14.71 -4.67
N ARG A 301 -39.54 14.38 -4.81
CA ARG A 301 -40.31 13.58 -3.85
C ARG A 301 -40.12 12.07 -3.98
N LYS A 302 -39.27 11.61 -4.91
CA LYS A 302 -39.01 10.18 -5.08
C LYS A 302 -38.21 9.62 -3.90
N GLY A 303 -38.56 8.39 -3.50
CA GLY A 303 -37.95 7.64 -2.42
C GLY A 303 -36.94 6.57 -2.87
N GLY A 304 -36.54 6.60 -4.14
CA GLY A 304 -35.77 5.51 -4.75
C GLY A 304 -36.66 4.48 -5.43
N ARG A 305 -36.09 3.76 -6.39
CA ARG A 305 -36.75 2.69 -7.15
C ARG A 305 -36.21 1.29 -6.85
N PHE A 306 -35.06 1.20 -6.19
CA PHE A 306 -34.41 -0.08 -5.92
C PHE A 306 -34.75 -0.60 -4.53
N PRO A 307 -34.99 -1.92 -4.38
CA PRO A 307 -35.02 -2.55 -3.08
C PRO A 307 -33.68 -2.42 -2.35
N ALA A 308 -33.72 -2.37 -1.00
CA ALA A 308 -32.53 -2.46 -0.18
C ALA A 308 -31.71 -3.72 -0.52
N GLY A 309 -30.38 -3.58 -0.57
CA GLY A 309 -29.46 -4.67 -0.88
C GLY A 309 -29.36 -5.05 -2.36
N SER A 310 -30.25 -4.56 -3.23
CA SER A 310 -30.22 -4.92 -4.66
C SER A 310 -29.02 -4.31 -5.39
N SER A 311 -28.59 -4.92 -6.48
CA SER A 311 -27.54 -4.39 -7.37
C SER A 311 -28.13 -3.74 -8.61
N ASN A 312 -27.43 -2.76 -9.19
CA ASN A 312 -27.81 -2.10 -10.44
C ASN A 312 -26.92 -2.56 -11.61
N PHE A 313 -26.86 -3.88 -11.85
CA PHE A 313 -26.03 -4.44 -12.93
C PHE A 313 -26.53 -4.08 -14.34
N ALA A 314 -27.83 -3.81 -14.49
CA ALA A 314 -28.45 -3.41 -15.75
C ALA A 314 -28.28 -1.91 -16.05
N ASN A 315 -27.77 -1.12 -15.10
CA ASN A 315 -27.62 0.32 -15.19
C ASN A 315 -28.96 1.05 -15.51
N ASP A 316 -30.03 0.68 -14.79
CA ASP A 316 -31.40 1.17 -15.00
C ASP A 316 -31.63 2.63 -14.54
N GLY A 317 -30.55 3.31 -14.11
CA GLY A 317 -30.56 4.65 -13.55
C GLY A 317 -31.11 4.73 -12.12
N ALA A 318 -30.57 5.62 -11.28
CA ALA A 318 -31.05 5.90 -9.93
C ALA A 318 -32.00 7.11 -9.88
N ASP A 319 -32.89 7.17 -8.88
CA ASP A 319 -33.64 8.40 -8.61
C ASP A 319 -32.74 9.45 -7.94
N GLN A 320 -32.46 10.53 -8.68
CA GLN A 320 -31.49 11.57 -8.31
C GLN A 320 -31.68 12.16 -6.91
N ALA A 321 -32.93 12.33 -6.47
CA ALA A 321 -33.26 12.90 -5.15
C ALA A 321 -32.68 12.12 -3.97
N VAL A 322 -32.33 10.84 -4.16
CA VAL A 322 -31.74 9.94 -3.16
C VAL A 322 -30.41 9.34 -3.63
N ALA A 323 -29.85 9.87 -4.71
CA ALA A 323 -28.60 9.44 -5.32
C ALA A 323 -27.42 10.28 -4.79
N PRO A 324 -26.19 9.74 -4.82
CA PRO A 324 -24.99 10.46 -4.36
C PRO A 324 -24.60 11.64 -5.25
N ALA A 325 -25.18 11.77 -6.45
CA ALA A 325 -24.91 12.91 -7.34
C ALA A 325 -25.26 14.27 -6.71
N LEU A 326 -26.12 14.30 -5.69
CA LEU A 326 -26.51 15.50 -4.94
C LEU A 326 -25.89 15.55 -3.55
N TRP A 327 -24.70 14.99 -3.33
CA TRP A 327 -24.01 15.04 -2.03
C TRP A 327 -23.78 16.47 -1.52
N TRP A 328 -23.60 17.43 -2.44
CA TRP A 328 -23.36 18.85 -2.17
C TRP A 328 -24.63 19.63 -1.83
N SER A 329 -25.82 19.09 -2.13
CA SER A 329 -27.09 19.78 -1.87
C SER A 329 -27.23 20.18 -0.40
N ALA A 330 -27.90 21.30 -0.11
CA ALA A 330 -27.98 21.83 1.25
C ALA A 330 -28.57 20.81 2.24
N SER A 331 -29.58 20.05 1.82
CA SER A 331 -30.15 18.94 2.59
C SER A 331 -29.13 17.85 2.94
N ASN A 332 -28.34 17.37 1.96
CA ASN A 332 -27.36 16.30 2.22
C ASN A 332 -26.09 16.82 2.91
N TRP A 333 -25.61 18.02 2.56
CA TRP A 333 -24.45 18.66 3.19
C TRP A 333 -24.70 18.96 4.67
N ALA A 334 -25.94 19.28 5.05
CA ALA A 334 -26.34 19.41 6.44
C ALA A 334 -26.28 18.09 7.22
N ASN A 335 -26.30 16.93 6.56
CA ASN A 335 -26.22 15.61 7.16
C ASN A 335 -24.79 15.09 7.37
N ARG A 336 -23.77 15.78 6.85
CA ARG A 336 -22.37 15.32 6.93
C ARG A 336 -21.85 15.16 8.35
N ILE A 337 -20.91 14.24 8.54
CA ILE A 337 -20.07 14.09 9.72
C ILE A 337 -18.63 14.35 9.27
N ALA A 338 -18.01 15.40 9.82
CA ALA A 338 -16.66 15.81 9.47
C ALA A 338 -15.64 15.16 10.41
N ILE A 339 -14.80 14.28 9.89
CA ILE A 339 -13.70 13.64 10.62
C ILE A 339 -12.45 14.52 10.45
N PRO A 340 -11.98 15.25 11.46
CA PRO A 340 -10.76 16.05 11.34
C PRO A 340 -9.54 15.12 11.20
N ILE A 341 -8.67 15.41 10.23
CA ILE A 341 -7.44 14.63 10.01
C ILE A 341 -6.19 15.50 10.02
N THR A 342 -5.07 14.94 10.48
CA THR A 342 -3.74 15.57 10.37
C THR A 342 -2.73 14.62 9.71
N PHE A 343 -1.77 15.21 9.00
CA PHE A 343 -0.64 14.48 8.42
C PHE A 343 0.63 14.69 9.22
N GLY A 344 1.45 13.64 9.36
CA GLY A 344 2.78 13.78 9.96
C GLY A 344 3.77 14.45 8.99
N LEU A 345 4.88 15.01 9.50
CA LEU A 345 5.91 15.60 8.61
C LEU A 345 6.46 14.54 7.66
N PRO A 346 6.47 14.78 6.34
CA PRO A 346 7.02 13.85 5.37
C PRO A 346 8.56 13.87 5.39
N PRO A 347 9.23 12.79 4.95
CA PRO A 347 10.69 12.64 5.04
C PRO A 347 11.48 13.65 4.18
N ASP A 348 10.93 14.09 3.06
CA ASP A 348 11.47 15.13 2.17
C ASP A 348 11.58 16.50 2.85
N THR A 349 10.88 16.71 3.98
CA THR A 349 11.12 17.84 4.88
C THR A 349 12.61 17.94 5.27
N CYS A 350 13.30 16.80 5.39
CA CYS A 350 14.73 16.78 5.67
C CYS A 350 15.59 17.35 4.54
N ASP A 351 15.13 17.37 3.29
CA ASP A 351 15.87 17.95 2.17
C ASP A 351 15.82 19.48 2.18
N VAL A 352 14.73 20.03 2.72
CA VAL A 352 14.55 21.48 2.86
C VAL A 352 15.16 22.01 4.16
N LEU A 353 14.98 21.29 5.28
CA LEU A 353 15.32 21.79 6.61
C LEU A 353 16.71 21.37 7.11
N ASP A 354 17.35 20.40 6.46
CA ASP A 354 18.67 19.91 6.86
C ASP A 354 19.65 19.85 5.66
N PRO A 355 20.57 20.83 5.53
CA PRO A 355 21.51 20.90 4.41
C PRO A 355 22.69 19.92 4.53
N ARG A 356 22.79 19.16 5.63
CA ARG A 356 23.87 18.18 5.82
C ARG A 356 23.72 17.04 4.81
N PRO A 357 24.84 16.42 4.35
CA PRO A 357 24.75 15.26 3.49
C PRO A 357 24.07 14.09 4.22
N PRO A 358 23.17 13.34 3.55
CA PRO A 358 22.55 12.16 4.14
C PRO A 358 23.58 11.06 4.36
N THR A 359 23.42 10.31 5.44
CA THR A 359 24.13 9.04 5.68
C THR A 359 23.18 7.92 5.28
N GLY A 360 23.49 7.28 4.15
CA GLY A 360 22.66 6.25 3.55
C GLY A 360 22.84 4.89 4.21
N PHE A 361 21.74 4.24 4.57
CA PHE A 361 21.67 2.85 4.98
C PHE A 361 20.92 2.09 3.88
N TYR A 362 21.43 0.93 3.46
CA TYR A 362 20.98 0.28 2.22
C TYR A 362 20.41 -1.11 2.47
N GLY A 363 19.34 -1.49 1.79
CA GLY A 363 18.80 -2.86 1.83
C GLY A 363 17.32 -2.93 2.17
N SER A 364 16.96 -3.89 3.03
CA SER A 364 15.62 -4.43 3.28
C SER A 364 14.48 -3.41 3.19
N GLU A 365 13.55 -3.68 2.27
CA GLU A 365 12.30 -2.94 2.13
C GLU A 365 11.37 -3.06 3.35
N LEU A 366 11.58 -4.05 4.22
CA LEU A 366 10.79 -4.22 5.44
C LEU A 366 10.93 -3.03 6.40
N MET A 367 12.01 -2.25 6.28
CA MET A 367 12.20 -1.01 7.07
C MET A 367 11.48 0.22 6.51
N ALA A 368 10.86 0.13 5.33
CA ALA A 368 10.33 1.28 4.61
C ALA A 368 9.45 2.17 5.50
N GLN A 369 8.44 1.59 6.17
CA GLN A 369 7.50 2.39 6.96
C GLN A 369 8.13 2.97 8.23
N ALA A 370 9.00 2.23 8.92
CA ALA A 370 9.71 2.75 10.10
C ALA A 370 10.68 3.87 9.73
N ALA A 371 11.43 3.72 8.63
CA ALA A 371 12.36 4.73 8.15
C ALA A 371 11.67 6.04 7.76
N LEU A 372 10.47 5.97 7.16
CA LEU A 372 9.66 7.15 6.85
C LEU A 372 9.33 7.98 8.10
N GLN A 373 9.05 7.33 9.23
CA GLN A 373 8.76 8.02 10.49
C GLN A 373 10.04 8.47 11.21
N TRP A 374 11.11 7.68 11.14
CA TRP A 374 12.36 7.98 11.85
C TRP A 374 13.18 9.09 11.19
N ALA A 375 13.21 9.20 9.86
CA ALA A 375 14.04 10.19 9.17
C ALA A 375 13.82 11.65 9.66
N PRO A 376 12.58 12.17 9.80
CA PRO A 376 12.35 13.49 10.38
C PRO A 376 12.88 13.64 11.82
N ALA A 377 12.81 12.59 12.65
CA ALA A 377 13.30 12.63 14.02
C ALA A 377 14.84 12.66 14.13
N TYR A 378 15.54 12.28 13.05
CA TYR A 378 17.00 12.39 12.94
C TYR A 378 17.40 13.76 12.38
N CYS A 379 16.88 14.14 11.21
CA CYS A 379 17.32 15.36 10.53
C CYS A 379 16.95 16.65 11.30
N LEU A 380 15.81 16.68 12.00
CA LEU A 380 15.37 17.84 12.78
C LEU A 380 16.13 17.99 14.10
N ASN A 381 16.87 16.97 14.53
CA ASN A 381 17.72 17.02 15.72
C ASN A 381 19.18 17.24 15.31
N LYS A 382 19.71 18.46 15.57
CA LYS A 382 21.09 18.83 15.21
C LYS A 382 22.17 17.95 15.87
N LYS A 383 21.85 17.20 16.92
CA LYS A 383 22.77 16.25 17.57
C LYS A 383 22.85 14.88 16.87
N ARG A 384 21.96 14.62 15.92
CA ARG A 384 21.93 13.40 15.11
C ARG A 384 22.37 13.70 13.68
N PHE A 385 22.80 12.67 12.95
CA PHE A 385 23.08 12.79 11.53
C PHE A 385 21.79 12.77 10.68
N LYS A 386 21.88 13.17 9.40
CA LYS A 386 20.76 13.08 8.44
C LYS A 386 20.62 11.62 7.97
N PHE A 387 19.76 10.85 8.63
CA PHE A 387 19.50 9.44 8.26
C PHE A 387 18.70 9.34 6.95
N GLN A 388 19.10 8.40 6.09
CA GLN A 388 18.36 8.04 4.87
C GLN A 388 18.36 6.52 4.68
N LEU A 389 17.17 5.95 4.46
CA LEU A 389 17.05 4.58 3.95
C LEU A 389 17.07 4.61 2.42
N ASN A 390 17.95 3.81 1.83
CA ASN A 390 18.03 3.54 0.40
C ASN A 390 17.56 2.10 0.16
N GLN A 391 16.31 1.97 -0.28
CA GLN A 391 15.66 0.67 -0.46
C GLN A 391 16.24 -0.09 -1.65
N MET A 392 16.60 -1.35 -1.41
CA MET A 392 17.04 -2.33 -2.41
C MET A 392 16.92 -3.74 -1.81
N SER A 393 17.29 -4.78 -2.55
CA SER A 393 17.33 -6.11 -1.96
C SER A 393 18.32 -6.20 -0.80
N ASP A 394 18.02 -7.06 0.19
CA ASP A 394 18.90 -7.34 1.33
C ASP A 394 20.32 -7.68 0.86
N ALA A 395 20.44 -8.54 -0.17
CA ALA A 395 21.71 -8.92 -0.78
C ALA A 395 22.47 -7.75 -1.42
N ALA A 396 21.77 -6.85 -2.14
CA ALA A 396 22.41 -5.67 -2.73
C ALA A 396 22.92 -4.70 -1.65
N GLY A 397 22.10 -4.45 -0.62
CA GLY A 397 22.48 -3.62 0.53
C GLY A 397 23.69 -4.20 1.27
N TRP A 398 23.66 -5.51 1.54
CA TRP A 398 24.76 -6.25 2.14
C TRP A 398 26.06 -6.10 1.35
N ASN A 399 26.01 -6.36 0.04
CA ASN A 399 27.18 -6.30 -0.84
C ASN A 399 27.78 -4.88 -0.91
N LEU A 400 26.94 -3.85 -0.86
CA LEU A 400 27.37 -2.46 -0.84
C LEU A 400 28.05 -2.09 0.48
N MET A 401 27.48 -2.48 1.62
CA MET A 401 28.11 -2.29 2.94
C MET A 401 29.44 -3.06 3.06
N GLU A 402 29.47 -4.33 2.63
CA GLU A 402 30.67 -5.17 2.71
C GLU A 402 31.83 -4.59 1.90
N SER A 403 31.54 -4.05 0.71
CA SER A 403 32.52 -3.39 -0.16
C SER A 403 32.91 -1.98 0.29
N GLY A 404 32.29 -1.45 1.35
CA GLY A 404 32.56 -0.10 1.87
C GLY A 404 31.86 1.04 1.13
N GLY A 405 30.88 0.74 0.27
CA GLY A 405 30.05 1.75 -0.40
C GLY A 405 28.95 2.35 0.48
N GLY A 406 28.71 1.78 1.67
CA GLY A 406 27.81 2.33 2.69
C GLY A 406 28.24 1.90 4.10
N PRO A 407 27.91 2.68 5.14
CA PRO A 407 28.34 2.43 6.51
C PRO A 407 27.61 1.26 7.18
N ALA A 408 26.39 0.95 6.72
CA ALA A 408 25.58 -0.14 7.22
C ALA A 408 24.56 -0.63 6.17
N ALA A 409 24.11 -1.87 6.33
CA ALA A 409 23.04 -2.47 5.55
C ALA A 409 21.84 -2.85 6.44
N PHE A 410 20.63 -2.78 5.90
CA PHE A 410 19.48 -3.46 6.46
C PHE A 410 19.31 -4.82 5.78
N VAL A 411 19.34 -5.89 6.56
CA VAL A 411 19.18 -7.28 6.09
C VAL A 411 18.26 -8.04 7.02
N SER A 412 17.59 -9.06 6.52
CA SER A 412 16.57 -9.81 7.28
C SER A 412 17.01 -11.24 7.60
N SER A 413 18.16 -11.67 7.08
CA SER A 413 18.82 -12.94 7.39
C SER A 413 20.36 -12.78 7.45
N ALA A 414 21.05 -13.89 7.75
CA ALA A 414 22.51 -13.95 7.67
C ALA A 414 22.98 -13.99 6.22
N HIS A 415 24.02 -13.22 5.90
CA HIS A 415 24.61 -13.17 4.57
C HIS A 415 26.02 -13.72 4.56
N LYS A 416 26.40 -14.41 3.48
CA LYS A 416 27.74 -14.99 3.35
C LYS A 416 28.77 -13.88 3.15
N ARG A 417 29.69 -13.77 4.10
CA ARG A 417 30.86 -12.87 4.01
C ARG A 417 31.85 -13.35 2.94
N ARG A 418 32.31 -12.41 2.12
CA ARG A 418 33.44 -12.51 1.19
C ARG A 418 34.70 -11.87 1.78
N GLY A 419 34.54 -10.83 2.61
CA GLY A 419 35.63 -10.16 3.32
C GLY A 419 36.09 -10.87 4.60
N SER A 420 37.24 -10.45 5.13
CA SER A 420 37.77 -10.91 6.43
C SER A 420 37.24 -10.11 7.62
N ASP A 421 36.74 -8.89 7.39
CA ASP A 421 36.20 -8.04 8.45
C ASP A 421 35.00 -8.75 9.13
N PRO A 422 34.96 -8.83 10.47
CA PRO A 422 33.76 -9.26 11.16
C PRO A 422 32.63 -8.25 10.99
N VAL A 423 31.41 -8.77 10.84
CA VAL A 423 30.19 -7.98 10.70
C VAL A 423 29.25 -8.39 11.83
N GLY A 424 28.74 -7.40 12.55
CA GLY A 424 27.71 -7.60 13.57
C GLY A 424 26.34 -7.31 12.99
N TYR A 425 25.35 -8.10 13.41
CA TYR A 425 23.95 -7.93 13.05
C TYR A 425 23.21 -7.38 14.27
N ALA A 426 22.94 -6.07 14.32
CA ALA A 426 22.16 -5.47 15.39
C ALA A 426 20.67 -5.60 15.09
N PRO A 427 19.84 -6.32 15.88
CA PRO A 427 18.39 -6.29 15.71
C PRO A 427 17.87 -4.85 15.81
N THR A 428 17.18 -4.36 14.78
CA THR A 428 16.67 -2.99 14.73
C THR A 428 15.15 -2.96 14.77
N ALA A 429 14.50 -3.96 14.16
CA ALA A 429 13.05 -4.06 14.09
C ALA A 429 12.60 -5.52 14.02
N VAL A 430 11.45 -5.84 14.62
CA VAL A 430 10.73 -7.09 14.40
C VAL A 430 9.52 -6.77 13.54
N THR A 431 9.41 -7.40 12.38
CA THR A 431 8.30 -7.21 11.42
C THR A 431 8.17 -8.50 10.59
N GLY A 432 7.89 -8.40 9.30
CA GLY A 432 7.86 -9.54 8.41
C GLY A 432 7.16 -9.25 7.09
N PHE A 433 6.81 -10.32 6.41
CA PHE A 433 5.98 -10.29 5.22
C PHE A 433 4.68 -11.07 5.43
N ALA A 434 3.69 -10.80 4.59
CA ALA A 434 2.48 -11.60 4.49
C ALA A 434 2.12 -11.88 3.03
N ILE A 435 1.22 -12.84 2.82
CA ILE A 435 0.46 -12.91 1.57
C ILE A 435 -0.70 -11.93 1.71
N GLY A 436 -0.49 -10.73 1.17
CA GLY A 436 -1.50 -9.70 1.03
C GLY A 436 -2.51 -10.08 -0.05
N TYR A 437 -3.77 -9.69 0.11
CA TYR A 437 -4.81 -10.04 -0.84
C TYR A 437 -5.90 -8.97 -0.95
N ASN A 438 -6.57 -8.99 -2.10
CA ASN A 438 -7.78 -8.22 -2.37
C ASN A 438 -8.79 -9.19 -3.01
N VAL A 439 -9.74 -9.67 -2.21
CA VAL A 439 -10.71 -10.71 -2.57
C VAL A 439 -12.09 -10.25 -2.15
N ASP A 440 -13.02 -10.19 -3.09
CA ASP A 440 -14.42 -9.83 -2.83
C ASP A 440 -15.31 -11.06 -2.61
N LEU A 441 -16.33 -10.88 -1.77
CA LEU A 441 -17.47 -11.78 -1.71
C LEU A 441 -18.33 -11.66 -2.98
N PRO A 442 -18.95 -12.76 -3.44
CA PRO A 442 -19.92 -12.71 -4.54
C PRO A 442 -21.05 -11.71 -4.30
N ASP A 443 -21.70 -11.28 -5.39
CA ASP A 443 -22.87 -10.39 -5.39
C ASP A 443 -22.62 -9.01 -4.76
N ASN A 444 -21.37 -8.55 -4.75
CA ASN A 444 -20.95 -7.26 -4.20
C ASN A 444 -21.28 -7.13 -2.69
N ASN A 445 -21.12 -8.22 -1.95
CA ASN A 445 -21.33 -8.30 -0.50
C ASN A 445 -20.13 -7.81 0.34
N GLY A 446 -19.20 -7.07 -0.28
CA GLY A 446 -18.01 -6.54 0.36
C GLY A 446 -16.77 -7.44 0.22
N GLU A 447 -15.73 -7.12 0.98
CA GLU A 447 -14.45 -7.83 0.95
C GLU A 447 -14.46 -9.06 1.87
N PHE A 448 -13.76 -10.13 1.44
CA PHE A 448 -13.54 -11.30 2.27
C PHE A 448 -12.43 -11.06 3.30
N ALA A 449 -12.70 -11.26 4.58
CA ALA A 449 -11.78 -10.88 5.65
C ALA A 449 -10.84 -11.98 6.17
N ASP A 450 -11.17 -13.26 5.96
CA ASP A 450 -10.53 -14.37 6.67
C ASP A 450 -9.90 -15.41 5.73
N LEU A 451 -9.00 -14.95 4.84
CA LEU A 451 -8.32 -15.84 3.89
C LEU A 451 -7.31 -16.76 4.59
N ARG A 452 -7.38 -18.06 4.29
CA ARG A 452 -6.48 -19.10 4.81
C ARG A 452 -5.69 -19.73 3.68
N LEU A 453 -4.37 -19.80 3.83
CA LEU A 453 -3.47 -20.41 2.87
C LEU A 453 -2.56 -21.44 3.54
N ASN A 454 -2.33 -22.54 2.84
CA ASN A 454 -1.35 -23.55 3.23
C ASN A 454 -0.14 -23.55 2.28
N PRO A 455 0.97 -24.20 2.67
CA PRO A 455 2.18 -24.25 1.85
C PRO A 455 1.96 -24.81 0.44
N ARG A 456 1.10 -25.83 0.27
CA ARG A 456 0.87 -26.45 -1.04
C ARG A 456 0.17 -25.51 -2.02
N LEU A 457 -0.81 -24.74 -1.57
CA LEU A 457 -1.48 -23.71 -2.40
C LEU A 457 -0.51 -22.62 -2.84
N VAL A 458 0.36 -22.16 -1.93
CA VAL A 458 1.39 -21.17 -2.28
C VAL A 458 2.43 -21.76 -3.23
N ALA A 459 2.83 -23.03 -3.02
CA ALA A 459 3.71 -23.74 -3.94
C ALA A 459 3.09 -23.82 -5.35
N LYS A 460 1.81 -24.22 -5.47
CA LYS A 460 1.08 -24.27 -6.75
C LYS A 460 1.08 -22.93 -7.50
N LEU A 461 0.91 -21.81 -6.80
CA LEU A 461 0.97 -20.46 -7.34
C LEU A 461 2.38 -20.10 -7.84
N LEU A 462 3.41 -20.34 -7.01
CA LEU A 462 4.80 -20.05 -7.35
C LEU A 462 5.32 -20.91 -8.50
N THR A 463 4.97 -22.20 -8.53
CA THR A 463 5.34 -23.12 -9.62
C THR A 463 4.49 -22.94 -10.87
N GLN A 464 3.73 -21.85 -11.00
CA GLN A 464 2.94 -21.50 -12.19
C GLN A 464 2.12 -22.68 -12.71
N SER A 465 1.46 -23.39 -11.78
CA SER A 465 0.78 -24.65 -12.07
C SER A 465 -0.70 -24.49 -12.36
N TYR A 466 -1.26 -23.29 -12.18
CA TYR A 466 -2.60 -22.93 -12.64
C TYR A 466 -2.56 -22.38 -14.07
N LEU A 467 -3.54 -22.70 -14.89
CA LEU A 467 -3.50 -22.43 -16.33
C LEU A 467 -3.77 -20.97 -16.73
N GLY A 468 -4.28 -20.12 -15.84
CA GLY A 468 -4.69 -18.73 -16.11
C GLY A 468 -5.98 -18.61 -16.93
N SER A 469 -6.00 -19.22 -18.11
CA SER A 469 -7.11 -19.19 -19.07
C SER A 469 -7.01 -20.40 -20.00
N ASP A 470 -7.89 -20.49 -20.99
CA ASP A 470 -7.83 -21.56 -21.99
C ASP A 470 -6.52 -21.55 -22.79
N LEU A 471 -5.78 -20.44 -22.82
CA LEU A 471 -4.44 -20.37 -23.41
C LEU A 471 -3.45 -21.34 -22.73
N GLY A 472 -3.60 -21.60 -21.43
CA GLY A 472 -2.73 -22.51 -20.69
C GLY A 472 -3.02 -24.00 -20.96
N ARG A 473 -4.20 -24.36 -21.48
CA ARG A 473 -4.60 -25.78 -21.65
C ARG A 473 -3.73 -26.57 -22.60
N GLY A 474 -3.03 -25.91 -23.52
CA GLY A 474 -2.10 -26.57 -24.42
C GLY A 474 -0.73 -26.88 -23.80
N HIS A 475 -0.48 -26.51 -22.53
CA HIS A 475 0.79 -26.78 -21.86
C HIS A 475 0.91 -28.28 -21.53
N PRO A 476 1.91 -29.01 -22.08
CA PRO A 476 2.08 -30.43 -21.84
C PRO A 476 2.26 -30.76 -20.35
N GLY A 477 1.57 -31.78 -19.86
CA GLY A 477 1.69 -32.32 -18.49
C GLY A 477 0.79 -31.69 -17.43
N ILE A 478 0.16 -30.54 -17.72
CA ILE A 478 -0.75 -29.82 -16.81
C ILE A 478 -2.07 -29.42 -17.47
N GLU A 479 -2.41 -29.99 -18.62
CA GLU A 479 -3.54 -29.62 -19.49
C GLU A 479 -4.91 -29.61 -18.77
N THR A 480 -5.01 -30.38 -17.69
CA THR A 480 -6.23 -30.60 -16.90
C THR A 480 -6.22 -29.88 -15.55
N ASN A 481 -5.16 -29.14 -15.23
CA ASN A 481 -5.09 -28.36 -14.00
C ASN A 481 -6.17 -27.27 -13.96
N PRO A 482 -6.56 -26.79 -12.76
CA PRO A 482 -7.47 -25.67 -12.62
C PRO A 482 -6.93 -24.39 -13.30
N LEU A 483 -7.85 -23.53 -13.77
CA LEU A 483 -7.48 -22.25 -14.39
C LEU A 483 -6.86 -21.29 -13.37
N GLY A 484 -7.36 -21.29 -12.14
CA GLY A 484 -6.81 -20.49 -11.04
C GLY A 484 -7.14 -21.09 -9.68
N ILE A 485 -6.58 -20.51 -8.64
CA ILE A 485 -6.78 -20.94 -7.25
C ILE A 485 -8.26 -20.88 -6.83
N MET A 486 -9.06 -19.97 -7.40
CA MET A 486 -10.52 -19.87 -7.19
C MET A 486 -11.27 -21.17 -7.53
N THR A 487 -10.72 -21.97 -8.45
CA THR A 487 -11.29 -23.24 -8.90
C THR A 487 -10.57 -24.46 -8.31
N ASP A 488 -9.58 -24.24 -7.44
CA ASP A 488 -8.85 -25.32 -6.76
C ASP A 488 -9.71 -25.89 -5.62
N PRO A 489 -10.07 -27.19 -5.64
CA PRO A 489 -10.87 -27.81 -4.58
C PRO A 489 -10.24 -27.68 -3.18
N GLU A 490 -8.91 -27.64 -3.10
CA GLU A 490 -8.20 -27.44 -1.84
C GLU A 490 -8.44 -26.03 -1.27
N PHE A 491 -8.36 -25.01 -2.13
CA PHE A 491 -8.62 -23.62 -1.75
C PHE A 491 -10.07 -23.40 -1.36
N ILE A 492 -11.01 -23.95 -2.15
CA ILE A 492 -12.45 -23.89 -1.88
C ILE A 492 -12.78 -24.53 -0.53
N ALA A 493 -12.14 -25.67 -0.21
CA ALA A 493 -12.35 -26.34 1.07
C ALA A 493 -11.84 -25.51 2.28
N LEU A 494 -10.77 -24.74 2.10
CA LEU A 494 -10.23 -23.87 3.14
C LEU A 494 -11.00 -22.54 3.28
N ASN A 495 -11.52 -22.02 2.16
CA ASN A 495 -12.15 -20.70 2.06
C ASN A 495 -13.52 -20.80 1.35
N PRO A 496 -14.54 -21.41 2.00
CA PRO A 496 -15.86 -21.56 1.40
C PRO A 496 -16.57 -20.21 1.25
N GLY A 497 -17.44 -20.10 0.24
CA GLY A 497 -18.27 -18.90 0.02
C GLY A 497 -17.68 -17.86 -0.94
N LEU A 498 -16.47 -18.08 -1.45
CA LEU A 498 -15.84 -17.24 -2.46
C LEU A 498 -16.30 -17.56 -3.88
N SER A 499 -16.16 -16.58 -4.78
CA SER A 499 -16.41 -16.76 -6.21
C SER A 499 -15.46 -17.80 -6.81
N GLN A 500 -16.01 -18.67 -7.66
CA GLN A 500 -15.24 -19.67 -8.43
C GLN A 500 -15.02 -19.25 -9.88
N ASN A 501 -15.38 -18.01 -10.24
CA ASN A 501 -15.14 -17.48 -11.58
C ASN A 501 -13.63 -17.33 -11.78
N ALA A 502 -13.07 -18.11 -12.71
CA ALA A 502 -11.65 -18.10 -12.98
C ALA A 502 -11.20 -16.76 -13.57
N GLN A 503 -10.08 -16.25 -13.06
CA GLN A 503 -9.41 -15.04 -13.52
C GLN A 503 -7.90 -15.30 -13.60
N GLU A 504 -7.22 -14.73 -14.59
CA GLU A 504 -5.78 -14.91 -14.79
C GLU A 504 -4.97 -14.44 -13.56
N ALA A 505 -5.44 -13.41 -12.86
CA ALA A 505 -4.83 -12.90 -11.62
C ALA A 505 -4.74 -13.95 -10.49
N GLY A 506 -5.60 -14.97 -10.50
CA GLY A 506 -5.58 -16.05 -9.51
C GLY A 506 -4.73 -17.25 -9.92
N ALA A 507 -3.94 -17.16 -10.99
CA ALA A 507 -3.07 -18.24 -11.45
C ALA A 507 -1.63 -18.18 -10.93
N ALA A 508 -1.20 -17.03 -10.41
CA ALA A 508 0.12 -16.83 -9.86
C ALA A 508 0.07 -15.95 -8.60
N LEU A 509 1.12 -16.01 -7.79
CA LEU A 509 1.34 -15.10 -6.67
C LEU A 509 2.21 -13.94 -7.14
N LEU A 510 1.72 -12.70 -7.02
CA LEU A 510 2.53 -11.52 -7.36
C LEU A 510 3.71 -11.42 -6.38
N SER A 511 4.93 -11.47 -6.91
CA SER A 511 6.16 -11.65 -6.12
C SER A 511 7.33 -10.82 -6.66
N LEU A 512 8.47 -10.90 -5.98
CA LEU A 512 9.72 -10.21 -6.34
C LEU A 512 10.45 -10.89 -7.50
N SER A 513 11.14 -10.09 -8.31
CA SER A 513 11.89 -10.52 -9.49
C SER A 513 13.40 -10.66 -9.26
N HIS A 514 13.85 -10.67 -8.00
CA HIS A 514 15.26 -10.69 -7.63
C HIS A 514 15.47 -11.34 -6.25
N GLU A 515 16.73 -11.52 -5.86
CA GLU A 515 17.13 -12.08 -4.56
C GLU A 515 16.55 -11.29 -3.38
N SER A 516 15.92 -11.99 -2.43
CA SER A 516 15.32 -11.42 -1.24
C SER A 516 15.25 -12.44 -0.10
N ASP A 517 15.61 -11.99 1.11
CA ASP A 517 15.51 -12.78 2.33
C ASP A 517 14.05 -13.19 2.63
N VAL A 518 13.08 -12.36 2.17
CA VAL A 518 11.64 -12.65 2.25
C VAL A 518 11.27 -13.90 1.44
N ILE A 519 11.81 -14.02 0.21
CA ILE A 519 11.53 -15.16 -0.66
C ILE A 519 12.23 -16.43 -0.14
N GLU A 520 13.42 -16.29 0.44
CA GLU A 520 14.10 -17.39 1.10
C GLU A 520 13.25 -17.94 2.26
N GLN A 521 12.77 -17.08 3.17
CA GLN A 521 11.92 -17.52 4.28
C GLN A 521 10.57 -18.07 3.83
N LEU A 522 9.93 -17.47 2.82
CA LEU A 522 8.69 -18.00 2.23
C LEU A 522 8.89 -19.41 1.68
N THR A 523 10.00 -19.64 0.97
CA THR A 523 10.30 -20.96 0.40
C THR A 523 10.77 -21.97 1.45
N ASP A 524 11.41 -21.53 2.53
CA ASP A 524 11.75 -22.39 3.67
C ASP A 524 10.51 -22.86 4.44
N TRP A 525 9.50 -21.99 4.59
CA TRP A 525 8.19 -22.39 5.12
C TRP A 525 7.53 -23.48 4.27
N ILE A 526 7.70 -23.44 2.94
CA ILE A 526 7.22 -24.47 2.01
C ILE A 526 7.98 -25.79 2.20
N VAL A 527 9.30 -25.75 2.39
CA VAL A 527 10.15 -26.94 2.59
C VAL A 527 9.69 -27.79 3.77
N HIS A 528 9.18 -27.15 4.81
CA HIS A 528 8.73 -27.82 6.03
C HIS A 528 7.30 -28.42 5.93
N ASP A 529 6.69 -28.39 4.76
CA ASP A 529 5.40 -29.04 4.48
C ASP A 529 5.55 -30.21 3.50
N HIS A 530 5.28 -31.42 4.01
CA HIS A 530 5.41 -32.65 3.23
C HIS A 530 4.45 -32.69 2.03
N ASP A 531 3.22 -32.18 2.18
CA ASP A 531 2.23 -32.19 1.11
C ASP A 531 2.63 -31.24 -0.03
N ALA A 532 3.22 -30.10 0.30
CA ALA A 532 3.78 -29.16 -0.66
C ALA A 532 5.02 -29.72 -1.35
N MET A 533 5.96 -30.32 -0.61
CA MET A 533 7.16 -30.90 -1.19
C MET A 533 6.86 -32.15 -2.04
N ASP A 534 5.86 -32.96 -1.67
CA ASP A 534 5.33 -34.04 -2.51
C ASP A 534 4.87 -33.49 -3.86
N PHE A 535 4.09 -32.41 -3.85
CA PHE A 535 3.61 -31.73 -5.05
C PHE A 535 4.76 -31.20 -5.91
N VAL A 536 5.68 -30.44 -5.32
CA VAL A 536 6.87 -29.90 -6.02
C VAL A 536 7.74 -31.01 -6.63
N ASN A 537 7.82 -32.17 -5.98
CA ASN A 537 8.54 -33.34 -6.48
C ASN A 537 7.80 -34.10 -7.60
N GLY A 538 6.55 -33.72 -7.89
CA GLY A 538 5.74 -34.20 -9.00
C GLY A 538 4.69 -35.25 -8.66
N LYS A 539 4.40 -35.47 -7.37
CA LYS A 539 3.23 -36.23 -6.96
C LYS A 539 2.00 -35.34 -7.17
N ALA A 540 0.98 -35.84 -7.86
CA ALA A 540 -0.27 -35.10 -7.99
C ALA A 540 -0.89 -34.86 -6.60
N ASP A 541 -1.57 -33.74 -6.44
CA ASP A 541 -2.35 -33.49 -5.24
C ASP A 541 -3.55 -34.48 -5.15
N PRO A 542 -4.28 -34.52 -4.02
CA PRO A 542 -5.43 -35.41 -3.88
C PRO A 542 -6.55 -35.25 -4.91
N TRP A 543 -6.59 -34.13 -5.64
CA TRP A 543 -7.60 -33.82 -6.66
C TRP A 543 -7.08 -33.99 -8.10
N GLY A 544 -5.83 -34.43 -8.26
CA GLY A 544 -5.22 -34.74 -9.55
C GLY A 544 -4.43 -33.59 -10.17
N MET A 545 -4.32 -32.43 -9.51
CA MET A 545 -3.50 -31.32 -9.99
C MET A 545 -2.02 -31.70 -9.95
N LYS A 546 -1.28 -31.34 -11.00
CA LYS A 546 0.16 -31.65 -11.15
C LYS A 546 0.99 -30.37 -11.12
N VAL A 547 2.22 -30.46 -10.61
CA VAL A 547 3.19 -29.37 -10.75
C VAL A 547 3.51 -29.13 -12.22
N ASN A 548 3.68 -27.87 -12.59
CA ASN A 548 4.25 -27.50 -13.89
C ASN A 548 5.59 -28.25 -14.08
N PRO A 549 5.77 -29.01 -15.18
CA PRO A 549 6.98 -29.78 -15.43
C PRO A 549 8.28 -28.97 -15.34
N SER A 550 8.24 -27.68 -15.72
CA SER A 550 9.37 -26.74 -15.67
C SER A 550 9.90 -26.51 -14.24
N TYR A 551 9.05 -26.71 -13.23
CA TYR A 551 9.36 -26.51 -11.80
C TYR A 551 9.52 -27.81 -11.01
N LYS A 552 9.33 -28.97 -11.66
CA LYS A 552 9.40 -30.26 -10.97
C LYS A 552 10.80 -30.49 -10.37
N LYS A 553 10.84 -30.80 -9.06
CA LYS A 553 12.08 -30.99 -8.28
C LYS A 553 12.98 -29.74 -8.24
N ILE A 554 12.41 -28.54 -8.34
CA ILE A 554 13.14 -27.32 -8.03
C ILE A 554 13.72 -27.43 -6.61
N LYS A 555 14.99 -27.02 -6.43
CA LYS A 555 15.65 -27.03 -5.12
C LYS A 555 15.08 -25.91 -4.27
N LEU A 556 14.70 -26.17 -3.02
CA LEU A 556 14.23 -25.19 -2.03
C LEU A 556 15.00 -25.39 -0.71
N PRO A 557 15.16 -24.36 0.16
CA PRO A 557 14.72 -22.97 -0.03
C PRO A 557 15.63 -22.20 -1.00
N ARG A 558 15.24 -20.97 -1.36
CA ARG A 558 15.97 -20.10 -2.28
C ARG A 558 15.52 -18.64 -2.20
N SER A 559 16.45 -17.72 -2.44
CA SER A 559 16.26 -16.27 -2.30
C SER A 559 15.65 -15.57 -3.52
N GLU A 560 15.65 -16.16 -4.71
CA GLU A 560 15.10 -15.53 -5.93
C GLU A 560 14.21 -16.51 -6.68
N TRP A 561 13.01 -16.15 -7.14
CA TRP A 561 12.14 -17.06 -7.91
C TRP A 561 12.30 -16.95 -9.45
N PRO A 562 12.77 -17.99 -10.18
CA PRO A 562 13.05 -17.95 -11.59
C PRO A 562 11.78 -18.23 -12.39
N LEU A 563 11.72 -17.63 -13.56
CA LEU A 563 10.74 -17.95 -14.58
C LEU A 563 11.30 -19.05 -15.47
N LEU A 564 11.00 -20.32 -15.15
CA LEU A 564 11.55 -21.50 -15.82
C LEU A 564 10.67 -22.00 -16.97
N ASP A 565 9.41 -21.57 -17.01
CA ASP A 565 8.49 -21.98 -18.05
C ASP A 565 8.87 -21.39 -19.42
N THR A 566 8.64 -22.12 -20.49
CA THR A 566 8.94 -21.68 -21.87
C THR A 566 7.75 -21.85 -22.81
N TYR A 567 6.55 -22.10 -22.29
CA TYR A 567 5.38 -22.39 -23.10
C TYR A 567 4.82 -21.14 -23.76
N ILE A 568 4.72 -21.20 -25.09
CA ILE A 568 4.10 -20.18 -25.93
C ILE A 568 2.81 -20.77 -26.51
N PRO A 569 1.62 -20.20 -26.18
CA PRO A 569 0.34 -20.75 -26.61
C PRO A 569 0.12 -20.57 -28.11
N GLN A 570 -0.46 -21.59 -28.74
CA GLN A 570 -0.95 -21.49 -30.12
C GLN A 570 -2.33 -20.81 -30.10
N THR A 571 -2.49 -19.72 -30.86
CA THR A 571 -3.70 -18.90 -30.85
C THR A 571 -4.05 -18.37 -32.23
N GLN A 572 -5.35 -18.12 -32.47
CA GLN A 572 -5.86 -17.47 -33.67
C GLN A 572 -5.89 -15.94 -33.53
N ASN A 573 -5.55 -15.41 -32.36
CA ASN A 573 -5.47 -13.97 -32.13
C ASN A 573 -4.23 -13.40 -32.85
N SER A 574 -4.46 -12.56 -33.86
CA SER A 574 -3.41 -11.97 -34.69
C SER A 574 -2.44 -11.08 -33.90
N CYS A 575 -2.90 -10.42 -32.85
CA CYS A 575 -2.06 -9.62 -31.95
C CYS A 575 -1.02 -10.50 -31.26
N ARG A 576 -1.44 -11.65 -30.72
CA ARG A 576 -0.55 -12.61 -30.06
C ARG A 576 0.32 -13.39 -31.03
N GLN A 577 -0.17 -13.67 -32.25
CA GLN A 577 0.67 -14.25 -33.31
C GLN A 577 1.82 -13.33 -33.71
N ALA A 578 1.57 -12.01 -33.73
CA ALA A 578 2.59 -11.01 -34.02
C ALA A 578 3.54 -10.77 -32.83
N ASN A 579 3.13 -11.12 -31.61
CA ASN A 579 3.91 -10.94 -30.38
C ASN A 579 3.94 -12.24 -29.54
N PRO A 580 4.61 -13.30 -30.02
CA PRO A 580 4.73 -14.54 -29.28
C PRO A 580 5.60 -14.35 -28.04
N ASP A 581 5.12 -14.81 -26.88
CA ASP A 581 5.82 -14.69 -25.60
C ASP A 581 5.43 -15.85 -24.66
N VAL A 582 6.23 -16.06 -23.61
CA VAL A 582 6.00 -17.11 -22.61
C VAL A 582 4.81 -16.73 -21.73
N TYR A 583 3.70 -17.43 -21.94
CA TYR A 583 2.42 -17.06 -21.35
C TYR A 583 2.41 -17.13 -19.82
N PHE A 584 3.03 -18.14 -19.23
CA PHE A 584 3.10 -18.27 -17.77
C PHE A 584 3.94 -17.13 -17.16
N SER A 585 5.06 -16.74 -17.79
CA SER A 585 5.83 -15.56 -17.38
C SER A 585 5.02 -14.26 -17.42
N GLN A 586 4.09 -14.13 -18.38
CA GLN A 586 3.15 -13.00 -18.44
C GLN A 586 2.10 -13.04 -17.32
N LEU A 587 1.67 -14.22 -16.88
CA LEU A 587 0.77 -14.38 -15.73
C LEU A 587 1.48 -14.02 -14.41
N ALA A 588 2.69 -14.55 -14.20
CA ALA A 588 3.45 -14.34 -12.97
C ALA A 588 3.96 -12.90 -12.83
N ALA A 589 4.50 -12.33 -13.92
CA ALA A 589 4.94 -10.96 -14.07
C ALA A 589 5.53 -10.35 -12.75
N PRO A 590 6.64 -10.91 -12.23
CA PRO A 590 7.19 -10.47 -10.96
C PRO A 590 7.71 -9.02 -11.06
N VAL A 591 7.77 -8.34 -9.91
CA VAL A 591 8.15 -6.93 -9.81
C VAL A 591 9.41 -6.74 -8.99
N THR A 592 10.03 -5.58 -9.11
CA THR A 592 11.31 -5.30 -8.46
C THR A 592 11.18 -4.78 -7.03
N THR A 593 9.99 -4.60 -6.46
CA THR A 593 9.86 -4.11 -5.07
C THR A 593 8.56 -4.61 -4.45
N LEU A 594 8.54 -4.79 -3.13
CA LEU A 594 7.31 -5.11 -2.37
C LEU A 594 6.33 -3.94 -2.48
N ARG A 595 6.82 -2.70 -2.54
CA ARG A 595 5.98 -1.52 -2.77
C ARG A 595 5.11 -1.65 -4.02
N LYS A 596 5.66 -2.12 -5.14
CA LYS A 596 4.91 -2.34 -6.39
C LYS A 596 3.83 -3.42 -6.24
N VAL A 597 4.08 -4.45 -5.42
CA VAL A 597 3.07 -5.46 -5.07
C VAL A 597 1.94 -4.85 -4.26
N SER A 598 2.28 -4.07 -3.23
CA SER A 598 1.32 -3.34 -2.40
C SER A 598 0.47 -2.37 -3.23
N ASP A 599 1.07 -1.62 -4.16
CA ASP A 599 0.37 -0.71 -5.08
C ASP A 599 -0.61 -1.46 -5.99
N ALA A 600 -0.21 -2.61 -6.53
CA ALA A 600 -1.07 -3.44 -7.37
C ALA A 600 -2.31 -3.94 -6.60
N LEU A 601 -2.13 -4.39 -5.35
CA LEU A 601 -3.23 -4.83 -4.47
C LEU A 601 -4.14 -3.67 -4.06
N LEU A 602 -3.54 -2.54 -3.71
CA LEU A 602 -4.23 -1.30 -3.34
C LEU A 602 -5.15 -0.82 -4.47
N ASP A 603 -4.65 -0.82 -5.70
CA ASP A 603 -5.39 -0.34 -6.88
C ASP A 603 -6.26 -1.42 -7.55
N ALA A 604 -6.29 -2.65 -7.00
CA ALA A 604 -6.93 -3.84 -7.59
C ALA A 604 -6.55 -4.04 -9.07
N TRP A 605 -5.30 -3.76 -9.40
CA TRP A 605 -4.78 -3.85 -10.75
C TRP A 605 -3.88 -5.10 -10.83
N PRO A 606 -4.22 -6.17 -11.54
CA PRO A 606 -3.35 -7.35 -11.62
C PRO A 606 -2.12 -7.06 -12.48
N ASN A 607 -0.91 -7.49 -12.11
CA ASN A 607 0.29 -7.25 -12.95
C ASN A 607 0.38 -8.19 -14.18
N VAL A 608 -0.66 -8.98 -14.43
CA VAL A 608 -0.75 -9.91 -15.57
C VAL A 608 -0.59 -9.18 -16.89
N GLN A 609 0.38 -9.59 -17.72
CA GLN A 609 0.80 -8.91 -18.96
C GLN A 609 0.18 -9.52 -20.22
N THR A 610 -1.00 -10.12 -20.11
CA THR A 610 -1.63 -10.86 -21.21
C THR A 610 -2.47 -9.97 -22.11
N ARG A 611 -2.73 -8.69 -21.80
CA ARG A 611 -3.56 -7.82 -22.68
C ARG A 611 -2.88 -7.63 -24.02
N CYS A 612 -3.64 -7.73 -25.11
CA CYS A 612 -3.13 -7.61 -26.47
C CYS A 612 -4.16 -6.90 -27.34
N ASP A 613 -3.95 -5.60 -27.55
CA ASP A 613 -4.89 -4.73 -28.25
C ASP A 613 -4.34 -4.27 -29.61
N ALA A 614 -5.22 -4.02 -30.56
CA ALA A 614 -4.87 -3.33 -31.80
C ALA A 614 -4.99 -1.80 -31.59
N ASP A 615 -3.90 -1.07 -31.78
CA ASP A 615 -3.92 0.37 -31.89
C ASP A 615 -4.32 0.76 -33.32
N LEU A 616 -5.56 1.24 -33.46
CA LEU A 616 -6.11 1.68 -34.74
C LEU A 616 -5.42 2.94 -35.30
N ALA A 617 -4.83 3.77 -34.45
CA ALA A 617 -4.15 5.00 -34.86
C ALA A 617 -2.78 4.71 -35.47
N THR A 618 -2.04 3.75 -34.92
CA THR A 618 -0.71 3.34 -35.41
C THR A 618 -0.74 2.08 -36.27
N GLN A 619 -1.90 1.43 -36.41
CA GLN A 619 -2.06 0.10 -37.05
C GLN A 619 -1.10 -0.94 -36.46
N SER A 620 -0.77 -0.84 -35.18
CA SER A 620 0.18 -1.72 -34.48
C SER A 620 -0.48 -2.42 -33.31
N TYR A 621 0.10 -3.52 -32.85
CA TYR A 621 -0.36 -4.21 -31.64
C TYR A 621 0.32 -3.65 -30.39
N LYS A 622 -0.41 -3.65 -29.27
CA LYS A 622 0.09 -3.25 -27.95
C LYS A 622 -0.11 -4.40 -26.98
N LEU A 623 0.99 -4.93 -26.45
CA LEU A 623 0.96 -5.78 -25.27
C LEU A 623 0.89 -4.92 -24.01
N GLY A 624 0.25 -5.44 -22.97
CA GLY A 624 0.28 -4.78 -21.68
C GLY A 624 -0.46 -5.50 -20.58
N ARG A 625 -0.57 -4.80 -19.47
CA ARG A 625 -1.28 -5.24 -18.29
C ARG A 625 -2.78 -5.36 -18.56
N ILE A 626 -3.43 -6.40 -18.04
CA ILE A 626 -4.90 -6.48 -18.04
C ILE A 626 -5.51 -5.34 -17.23
N ASP A 627 -6.81 -5.11 -17.41
CA ASP A 627 -7.50 -4.01 -16.76
C ASP A 627 -7.64 -4.25 -15.24
N ARG A 628 -7.95 -3.17 -14.52
CA ARG A 628 -8.25 -3.23 -13.08
C ARG A 628 -9.48 -4.10 -12.85
N GLN A 629 -9.46 -4.89 -11.78
CA GLN A 629 -10.61 -5.71 -11.43
C GLN A 629 -11.74 -4.83 -10.88
N PRO A 630 -12.99 -5.03 -11.34
CA PRO A 630 -14.13 -4.31 -10.80
C PRO A 630 -14.47 -4.84 -9.39
N TYR A 631 -15.02 -3.95 -8.56
CA TYR A 631 -15.49 -4.31 -7.22
C TYR A 631 -16.60 -5.38 -7.28
N GLY A 632 -16.66 -6.20 -6.24
CA GLY A 632 -17.51 -7.41 -6.21
C GLY A 632 -16.93 -8.59 -7.01
N SER A 633 -15.77 -8.42 -7.64
CA SER A 633 -15.09 -9.47 -8.40
C SER A 633 -13.57 -9.49 -8.24
N ARG A 634 -13.03 -8.66 -7.34
CA ARG A 634 -11.58 -8.61 -7.11
C ARG A 634 -11.09 -9.94 -6.56
N PHE A 635 -9.94 -10.38 -7.08
CA PHE A 635 -9.25 -11.57 -6.63
C PHE A 635 -7.77 -11.45 -7.00
N MET A 636 -6.97 -11.00 -6.04
CA MET A 636 -5.51 -10.86 -6.18
C MET A 636 -4.79 -11.29 -4.91
N LEU A 637 -3.60 -11.87 -5.08
CA LEU A 637 -2.69 -12.23 -4.01
C LEU A 637 -1.27 -11.75 -4.35
N GLY A 638 -0.54 -11.25 -3.36
CA GLY A 638 0.85 -10.85 -3.52
C GLY A 638 1.63 -10.84 -2.21
N VAL A 639 2.95 -10.95 -2.30
CA VAL A 639 3.84 -10.83 -1.13
C VAL A 639 4.00 -9.34 -0.77
N VAL A 640 3.64 -8.97 0.46
CA VAL A 640 3.72 -7.58 0.96
C VAL A 640 4.49 -7.54 2.28
N SER A 641 5.09 -6.39 2.61
CA SER A 641 5.62 -6.16 3.95
C SER A 641 4.46 -5.90 4.93
N LEU A 642 4.62 -6.27 6.21
CA LEU A 642 3.60 -6.01 7.22
C LEU A 642 3.40 -4.51 7.48
N GLY A 643 4.46 -3.70 7.34
CA GLY A 643 4.37 -2.25 7.38
C GLY A 643 3.49 -1.68 6.27
N ASP A 644 3.68 -2.14 5.02
CA ASP A 644 2.81 -1.75 3.91
C ASP A 644 1.38 -2.24 4.14
N ALA A 645 1.20 -3.49 4.57
CA ALA A 645 -0.13 -4.04 4.82
C ALA A 645 -0.91 -3.18 5.83
N ALA A 646 -0.27 -2.78 6.93
CA ALA A 646 -0.85 -1.90 7.93
C ALA A 646 -1.15 -0.49 7.39
N ARG A 647 -0.20 0.15 6.68
CA ARG A 647 -0.41 1.51 6.13
C ARG A 647 -1.50 1.54 5.07
N PHE A 648 -1.54 0.56 4.18
CA PHE A 648 -2.43 0.55 3.02
C PHE A 648 -3.73 -0.20 3.27
N GLY A 649 -3.97 -0.68 4.49
CA GLY A 649 -5.15 -1.47 4.83
C GLY A 649 -5.30 -2.72 3.95
N ILE A 650 -4.17 -3.32 3.53
CA ILE A 650 -4.18 -4.52 2.69
C ILE A 650 -4.46 -5.72 3.58
N ARG A 651 -5.44 -6.55 3.20
CA ARG A 651 -5.77 -7.75 3.95
C ARG A 651 -4.67 -8.79 3.82
N THR A 652 -4.43 -9.56 4.87
CA THR A 652 -3.34 -10.53 4.97
C THR A 652 -3.90 -11.91 5.28
N ALA A 653 -3.43 -12.92 4.55
CA ALA A 653 -3.89 -14.28 4.76
C ALA A 653 -3.31 -14.87 6.05
N ALA A 654 -4.13 -15.63 6.77
CA ALA A 654 -3.67 -16.50 7.83
C ALA A 654 -2.92 -17.70 7.21
N LEU A 655 -1.69 -17.92 7.65
CA LEU A 655 -0.82 -18.96 7.10
C LEU A 655 -0.82 -20.21 7.98
N GLN A 656 -0.83 -21.37 7.35
CA GLN A 656 -0.83 -22.63 8.06
C GLN A 656 0.51 -22.88 8.77
N THR A 657 0.47 -23.01 10.10
CA THR A 657 1.61 -23.47 10.90
C THR A 657 1.57 -25.00 10.98
N LYS A 658 0.49 -25.56 11.51
CA LYS A 658 0.25 -27.00 11.55
C LYS A 658 -1.01 -27.33 10.75
N LYS A 659 -1.13 -28.55 10.25
CA LYS A 659 -2.37 -29.00 9.57
C LYS A 659 -3.60 -28.65 10.41
N GLY A 660 -4.47 -27.79 9.86
CA GLY A 660 -5.70 -27.30 10.50
C GLY A 660 -5.53 -26.08 11.43
N THR A 661 -4.32 -25.56 11.60
CA THR A 661 -4.02 -24.36 12.41
C THR A 661 -3.46 -23.27 11.51
N PHE A 662 -4.11 -22.12 11.50
CA PHE A 662 -3.76 -20.96 10.69
C PHE A 662 -3.57 -19.76 11.61
N VAL A 663 -2.48 -19.03 11.40
CA VAL A 663 -2.09 -17.89 12.24
C VAL A 663 -2.05 -16.65 11.34
N ALA A 664 -2.74 -15.59 11.75
CA ALA A 664 -2.69 -14.28 11.10
C ALA A 664 -1.49 -13.48 11.64
N PRO A 665 -0.94 -12.53 10.86
CA PRO A 665 0.11 -11.65 11.36
C PRO A 665 -0.50 -10.59 12.28
N ASP A 666 -0.19 -10.67 13.56
CA ASP A 666 -0.53 -9.67 14.58
C ASP A 666 0.63 -9.56 15.59
N GLU A 667 0.56 -8.59 16.50
CA GLU A 667 1.66 -8.33 17.43
C GLU A 667 1.97 -9.55 18.31
N ASP A 668 0.94 -10.27 18.76
CA ASP A 668 1.08 -11.44 19.62
C ASP A 668 1.70 -12.62 18.85
N SER A 669 1.30 -12.82 17.60
CA SER A 669 1.78 -13.92 16.76
C SER A 669 3.20 -13.71 16.27
N LEU A 670 3.59 -12.46 16.04
CA LEU A 670 4.98 -12.08 15.76
C LEU A 670 5.84 -12.22 17.03
N ALA A 671 5.36 -11.77 18.19
CA ALA A 671 6.05 -11.95 19.46
C ALA A 671 6.25 -13.44 19.79
N ALA A 672 5.23 -14.28 19.56
CA ALA A 672 5.32 -15.72 19.73
C ALA A 672 6.32 -16.37 18.76
N ALA A 673 6.52 -15.82 17.57
CA ALA A 673 7.57 -16.28 16.66
C ALA A 673 8.96 -15.86 17.16
N VAL A 674 9.13 -14.65 17.70
CA VAL A 674 10.39 -14.22 18.31
C VAL A 674 10.80 -15.11 19.48
N GLU A 675 9.85 -15.60 20.29
CA GLU A 675 10.13 -16.54 21.39
C GLU A 675 10.69 -17.89 20.92
N LEU A 676 10.49 -18.26 19.65
CA LEU A 676 11.07 -19.47 19.05
C LEU A 676 12.46 -19.24 18.46
N MET A 677 12.92 -17.99 18.37
CA MET A 677 14.17 -17.69 17.68
C MET A 677 15.39 -17.94 18.57
N GLU A 678 16.43 -18.52 17.98
CA GLU A 678 17.73 -18.71 18.62
C GLU A 678 18.84 -17.99 17.85
N PRO A 679 19.88 -17.45 18.52
CA PRO A 679 21.06 -16.94 17.83
C PRO A 679 21.71 -18.03 16.98
N GLN A 680 22.06 -17.72 15.73
CA GLN A 680 22.68 -18.67 14.83
C GLN A 680 23.98 -19.22 15.45
N GLN A 681 24.14 -20.54 15.53
CA GLN A 681 25.39 -21.12 16.02
C GLN A 681 26.51 -20.93 14.99
N SER A 682 27.74 -20.73 15.47
CA SER A 682 28.91 -20.62 14.58
C SER A 682 29.16 -21.97 13.92
N SER A 683 28.80 -22.11 12.65
CA SER A 683 29.27 -23.24 11.85
C SER A 683 30.79 -23.13 11.73
N GLY A 684 31.52 -24.00 12.43
CA GLY A 684 32.91 -24.29 12.09
C GLY A 684 33.00 -24.65 10.61
N ALA A 685 34.11 -24.24 9.99
CA ALA A 685 34.38 -24.40 8.56
C ALA A 685 33.86 -25.73 7.95
N GLY A 686 32.97 -25.61 6.97
CA GLY A 686 32.73 -26.60 5.90
C GLY A 686 32.36 -28.03 6.31
N ASN A 687 31.06 -28.35 6.29
CA ASN A 687 30.61 -29.51 5.52
C ASN A 687 29.12 -29.42 5.19
N GLY A 688 28.80 -29.76 3.95
CA GLY A 688 27.45 -29.67 3.40
C GLY A 688 26.43 -30.48 4.19
N SER A 689 25.20 -29.98 4.16
CA SER A 689 24.00 -30.69 4.59
C SER A 689 24.00 -32.09 3.98
N LYS A 690 24.28 -33.10 4.82
CA LYS A 690 23.98 -34.49 4.56
C LYS A 690 22.76 -34.81 5.39
N GLY A 691 21.63 -34.95 4.71
CA GLY A 691 20.53 -35.73 5.25
C GLY A 691 21.02 -37.14 5.49
N ASP A 692 20.76 -37.67 6.68
CA ASP A 692 20.52 -39.09 6.80
C ASP A 692 19.57 -39.36 7.97
N GLY A 693 18.60 -40.22 7.70
CA GLY A 693 17.69 -40.73 8.71
C GLY A 693 18.37 -41.84 9.51
N GLY A 694 18.08 -41.91 10.80
CA GLY A 694 18.56 -43.01 11.64
C GLY A 694 18.06 -42.91 13.06
N LYS A 695 17.18 -43.84 13.44
CA LYS A 695 16.78 -44.15 14.82
C LYS A 695 18.02 -44.43 15.68
N GLY A 696 18.04 -43.94 16.92
CA GLY A 696 19.04 -44.31 17.93
C GLY A 696 18.62 -43.87 19.32
N GLU A 697 18.76 -44.76 20.30
CA GLU A 697 18.13 -44.77 21.63
C GLU A 697 18.64 -43.73 22.64
N GLY A 698 17.86 -43.63 23.73
CA GLY A 698 18.07 -42.79 24.90
C GLY A 698 19.48 -42.79 25.50
N GLY A 699 19.92 -41.57 25.83
CA GLY A 699 21.04 -41.29 26.73
C GLY A 699 20.66 -40.15 27.66
N LYS A 700 20.53 -40.47 28.95
CA LYS A 700 20.35 -39.53 30.07
C LYS A 700 21.68 -38.81 30.29
N GLY A 701 21.70 -37.48 30.31
CA GLY A 701 22.91 -36.68 30.61
C GLY A 701 22.55 -35.29 31.14
N ASP A 702 23.23 -34.88 32.20
CA ASP A 702 22.88 -33.86 33.18
C ASP A 702 22.63 -32.42 32.70
N GLY A 703 21.77 -31.74 33.46
CA GLY A 703 21.51 -30.31 33.35
C GLY A 703 22.72 -29.45 33.72
N GLY A 704 23.15 -28.61 32.77
CA GLY A 704 24.04 -27.48 33.00
C GLY A 704 23.23 -26.19 33.19
N LYS A 705 23.29 -25.63 34.40
CA LYS A 705 22.70 -24.34 34.78
C LYS A 705 23.22 -23.18 33.94
N GLY A 706 22.35 -22.19 33.73
CA GLY A 706 22.60 -20.98 32.96
C GLY A 706 23.83 -20.19 33.38
N GLY A 707 24.46 -19.57 32.37
CA GLY A 707 25.52 -18.59 32.54
C GLY A 707 25.00 -17.39 33.32
N ASN A 708 25.60 -17.15 34.48
CA ASN A 708 25.23 -16.06 35.37
C ASN A 708 25.80 -14.73 34.87
N ARG A 709 25.10 -13.66 35.23
CA ARG A 709 25.41 -12.21 35.11
C ARG A 709 26.85 -11.78 35.51
N ALA A 710 27.65 -12.69 36.08
CA ALA A 710 29.02 -12.47 36.51
C ALA A 710 30.05 -12.68 35.39
N ASP A 711 29.79 -13.55 34.41
CA ASP A 711 30.67 -13.69 33.24
C ASP A 711 30.58 -12.45 32.32
N LEU A 712 29.44 -11.77 32.32
CA LEU A 712 29.17 -10.54 31.56
C LEU A 712 29.96 -9.32 32.09
N ALA A 713 30.17 -9.25 33.42
CA ALA A 713 30.94 -8.15 34.02
C ALA A 713 32.45 -8.29 33.75
N ARG A 714 32.94 -9.53 33.60
CA ARG A 714 34.36 -9.81 33.34
C ARG A 714 34.78 -9.43 31.92
N VAL A 715 33.92 -9.64 30.93
CA VAL A 715 34.18 -9.26 29.53
C VAL A 715 34.24 -7.73 29.39
N VAL A 716 33.38 -7.00 30.11
CA VAL A 716 33.40 -5.52 30.11
C VAL A 716 34.65 -4.97 30.81
N GLU A 717 35.15 -5.63 31.86
CA GLU A 717 36.44 -5.27 32.49
C GLU A 717 37.66 -5.58 31.61
N GLU A 718 37.63 -6.68 30.84
CA GLU A 718 38.69 -7.02 29.87
C GLU A 718 38.73 -6.07 28.67
N VAL A 719 37.57 -5.57 28.21
CA VAL A 719 37.48 -4.61 27.09
C VAL A 719 37.88 -3.19 27.51
N LEU A 720 37.73 -2.81 28.78
CA LEU A 720 38.02 -1.46 29.28
C LEU A 720 39.44 -1.29 29.88
N ALA A 721 40.24 -2.36 29.97
CA ALA A 721 41.64 -2.28 30.37
C ALA A 721 42.55 -1.98 29.17
N LYS A 722 43.35 -0.91 29.27
CA LYS A 722 44.32 -0.41 28.26
C LYS A 722 45.21 -1.51 27.61
N PRO A 723 45.68 -1.26 26.36
CA PRO A 723 45.99 -2.29 25.38
C PRO A 723 47.23 -3.09 25.75
N GLN A 724 47.07 -4.40 25.95
CA GLN A 724 48.18 -5.34 25.84
C GLN A 724 48.24 -5.86 24.41
N SER A 725 49.24 -5.36 23.68
CA SER A 725 49.93 -6.02 22.55
C SER A 725 49.10 -7.00 21.69
N GLY A 726 48.60 -6.50 20.55
CA GLY A 726 48.60 -7.24 19.27
C GLY A 726 47.90 -8.60 19.20
N GLY A 727 46.86 -8.85 20.00
CA GLY A 727 45.95 -9.98 19.81
C GLY A 727 44.63 -9.50 19.20
N ASP A 728 44.20 -10.09 18.09
CA ASP A 728 42.87 -9.86 17.52
C ASP A 728 41.81 -10.21 18.58
N VAL A 729 40.94 -9.25 18.93
CA VAL A 729 39.76 -9.52 19.76
C VAL A 729 38.85 -10.49 19.00
N ASP A 730 38.48 -11.63 19.60
CA ASP A 730 37.57 -12.58 18.97
C ASP A 730 36.15 -12.01 18.92
N LEU A 731 35.81 -11.35 17.81
CA LEU A 731 34.48 -10.79 17.54
C LEU A 731 33.53 -11.79 16.88
N SER A 732 33.88 -13.08 16.79
CA SER A 732 33.08 -14.08 16.08
C SER A 732 31.75 -14.42 16.76
N HIS A 733 31.58 -14.01 18.02
CA HIS A 733 30.38 -14.24 18.82
C HIS A 733 29.45 -13.03 18.91
N VAL A 734 29.92 -11.83 18.57
CA VAL A 734 29.17 -10.57 18.73
C VAL A 734 28.11 -10.45 17.63
N GLY A 735 26.86 -10.22 18.05
CA GLY A 735 25.79 -9.83 17.12
C GLY A 735 25.45 -10.88 16.07
N LYS A 736 25.28 -12.14 16.48
CA LYS A 736 24.81 -13.18 15.55
C LYS A 736 23.33 -12.97 15.22
N PRO A 737 22.91 -13.18 13.97
CA PRO A 737 21.51 -13.09 13.61
C PRO A 737 20.73 -14.21 14.32
N PHE A 738 19.52 -13.89 14.75
CA PHE A 738 18.54 -14.82 15.27
C PHE A 738 17.81 -15.49 14.11
N VAL A 739 17.62 -16.80 14.21
CA VAL A 739 17.00 -17.62 13.17
C VAL A 739 15.65 -18.12 13.66
N LEU A 740 14.61 -17.95 12.83
CA LEU A 740 13.32 -18.59 13.02
C LEU A 740 13.29 -19.92 12.26
N ASP A 741 13.49 -21.02 12.97
CA ASP A 741 13.37 -22.36 12.37
C ASP A 741 11.91 -22.63 11.97
N GLN A 742 11.66 -22.79 10.68
CA GLN A 742 10.29 -23.04 10.19
C GLN A 742 9.75 -24.39 10.66
N GLY A 743 10.60 -25.35 10.99
CA GLY A 743 10.20 -26.59 11.66
C GLY A 743 9.61 -26.37 13.05
N ASP A 744 10.15 -25.44 13.84
CA ASP A 744 9.55 -24.99 15.11
C ASP A 744 8.22 -24.27 14.89
N VAL A 745 8.15 -23.37 13.90
CA VAL A 745 6.89 -22.72 13.51
C VAL A 745 5.81 -23.76 13.17
N ARG A 746 6.15 -24.84 12.45
CA ARG A 746 5.22 -25.92 12.11
C ARG A 746 4.65 -26.69 13.31
N ARG A 747 5.31 -26.59 14.47
CA ARG A 747 4.86 -27.16 15.74
C ARG A 747 4.03 -26.16 16.56
N SER A 748 4.20 -24.87 16.29
CA SER A 748 3.53 -23.79 17.00
C SER A 748 2.06 -23.62 16.58
N ARG A 749 1.25 -23.12 17.52
CA ARG A 749 -0.14 -22.73 17.29
C ARG A 749 -0.35 -21.22 17.18
N THR A 750 0.68 -20.45 17.50
CA THR A 750 0.59 -19.00 17.70
C THR A 750 1.66 -18.24 16.94
N ALA A 751 2.80 -18.85 16.59
CA ALA A 751 3.88 -18.17 15.89
C ALA A 751 3.54 -17.95 14.40
N TYR A 752 3.62 -16.71 13.93
CA TYR A 752 3.37 -16.41 12.52
C TYR A 752 4.60 -16.75 11.63
N PRO A 753 4.43 -17.52 10.54
CA PRO A 753 5.55 -17.98 9.70
C PRO A 753 6.35 -16.88 9.01
N GLY A 754 5.71 -15.75 8.66
CA GLY A 754 6.34 -14.64 7.95
C GLY A 754 7.09 -13.65 8.84
N THR A 755 7.24 -13.93 10.14
CA THR A 755 7.93 -13.04 11.10
C THR A 755 9.43 -12.99 10.81
N MET A 756 9.99 -11.80 10.72
CA MET A 756 11.40 -11.55 10.46
C MET A 756 11.97 -10.51 11.42
N VAL A 757 13.25 -10.66 11.77
CA VAL A 757 14.03 -9.61 12.42
C VAL A 757 14.81 -8.89 11.34
N VAL A 758 14.70 -7.56 11.28
CA VAL A 758 15.56 -6.76 10.43
C VAL A 758 16.75 -6.26 11.25
N TYR A 759 17.94 -6.49 10.71
CA TYR A 759 19.21 -6.15 11.34
C TYR A 759 19.84 -4.94 10.66
N THR A 760 20.41 -4.05 11.45
CA THR A 760 21.48 -3.16 10.99
C THR A 760 22.79 -3.93 11.01
N ALA A 761 23.22 -4.39 9.83
CA ALA A 761 24.50 -5.05 9.63
C ALA A 761 25.61 -4.02 9.40
N ALA A 762 26.68 -4.09 10.18
CA ALA A 762 27.82 -3.18 10.07
C ALA A 762 29.14 -3.88 10.41
N LYS A 763 30.23 -3.39 9.81
CA LYS A 763 31.57 -3.88 10.11
C LYS A 763 31.94 -3.55 11.56
N LEU A 764 32.48 -4.54 12.26
CA LEU A 764 33.01 -4.39 13.63
C LEU A 764 34.50 -4.02 13.65
N GLN A 765 35.11 -3.87 12.48
CA GLN A 765 36.50 -3.46 12.30
C GLN A 765 36.62 -2.69 10.98
N ASN A 766 37.62 -1.80 10.90
CA ASN A 766 37.98 -1.09 9.67
C ASN A 766 36.87 -0.20 9.05
N LEU A 767 35.84 0.16 9.81
CA LEU A 767 34.91 1.23 9.44
C LEU A 767 35.53 2.59 9.83
N ALA A 768 35.27 3.64 9.03
CA ALA A 768 35.68 4.99 9.40
C ALA A 768 35.02 5.40 10.71
N GLN A 769 35.77 6.01 11.64
CA GLN A 769 35.25 6.29 12.99
C GLN A 769 33.97 7.14 12.97
N ASP A 770 33.92 8.18 12.13
CA ASP A 770 32.73 9.03 11.97
C ASP A 770 31.48 8.22 11.55
N ASP A 771 31.66 7.16 10.75
CA ASP A 771 30.57 6.29 10.32
C ASP A 771 30.23 5.24 11.38
N ALA A 772 31.23 4.71 12.08
CA ALA A 772 31.02 3.84 13.24
C ALA A 772 30.19 4.54 14.32
N ASP A 773 30.51 5.80 14.65
CA ASP A 773 29.78 6.60 15.62
C ASP A 773 28.32 6.83 15.19
N LYS A 774 28.08 7.11 13.90
CA LYS A 774 26.72 7.26 13.35
C LYS A 774 25.94 5.95 13.39
N VAL A 775 26.56 4.83 13.02
CA VAL A 775 25.90 3.51 13.06
C VAL A 775 25.55 3.13 14.50
N ALA A 776 26.47 3.32 15.45
CA ALA A 776 26.22 3.04 16.85
C ALA A 776 25.14 3.97 17.44
N GLN A 777 25.17 5.28 17.10
CA GLN A 777 24.11 6.23 17.46
C GLN A 777 22.75 5.81 16.88
N PHE A 778 22.74 5.34 15.62
CA PHE A 778 21.54 4.87 14.95
C PHE A 778 20.93 3.68 15.69
N ILE A 779 21.72 2.62 15.90
CA ILE A 779 21.26 1.40 16.57
C ILE A 779 20.66 1.74 17.93
N ARG A 780 21.36 2.53 18.77
CA ARG A 780 20.85 2.89 20.10
C ARG A 780 19.56 3.69 20.03
N THR A 781 19.48 4.68 19.15
CA THR A 781 18.29 5.52 19.01
C THR A 781 17.10 4.71 18.46
N ALA A 782 17.32 3.92 17.41
CA ALA A 782 16.30 3.11 16.77
C ALA A 782 15.74 2.03 17.71
N THR A 783 16.58 1.45 18.58
CA THR A 783 16.18 0.39 19.54
C THR A 783 15.71 0.91 20.89
N THR A 784 15.70 2.23 21.10
CA THR A 784 15.17 2.87 22.32
C THR A 784 14.05 3.84 21.99
N GLU A 785 14.37 5.09 21.68
CA GLU A 785 13.40 6.14 21.35
C GLU A 785 12.52 5.76 20.15
N GLY A 786 13.12 5.10 19.16
CA GLY A 786 12.46 4.64 17.93
C GLY A 786 11.45 3.52 18.14
N GLN A 787 11.44 2.86 19.30
CA GLN A 787 10.53 1.75 19.64
C GLN A 787 9.24 2.21 20.32
N LYS A 788 9.05 3.53 20.49
CA LYS A 788 7.76 4.07 20.95
C LYS A 788 6.74 3.88 19.84
N GLU A 789 5.72 3.07 20.07
CA GLU A 789 4.66 2.82 19.10
C GLU A 789 3.86 4.08 18.74
N GLY A 790 3.48 4.17 17.46
CA GLY A 790 2.56 5.17 16.94
C GLY A 790 2.90 5.64 15.52
N ALA A 791 2.04 6.50 14.96
CA ALA A 791 2.18 7.01 13.59
C ALA A 791 3.02 8.30 13.48
N GLY A 792 3.36 8.90 14.62
CA GLY A 792 4.11 10.15 14.69
C GLY A 792 5.56 9.99 14.25
N ASN A 793 6.21 11.12 13.96
CA ASN A 793 7.63 11.11 13.62
C ASN A 793 8.47 10.62 14.80
N GLY A 794 9.44 9.75 14.52
CA GLY A 794 10.29 9.07 15.50
C GLY A 794 9.64 7.88 16.20
N GLN A 795 8.38 7.56 15.90
CA GLN A 795 7.66 6.43 16.48
C GLN A 795 7.77 5.18 15.59
N LEU A 796 7.47 4.01 16.17
CA LEU A 796 7.39 2.72 15.50
C LEU A 796 5.97 2.52 14.92
N PRO A 797 5.80 2.44 13.59
CA PRO A 797 4.48 2.28 12.99
C PRO A 797 3.87 0.91 13.28
N ALA A 798 2.58 0.76 12.95
CA ALA A 798 1.94 -0.55 12.90
C ALA A 798 2.63 -1.47 11.88
N GLY A 799 2.54 -2.79 12.09
CA GLY A 799 3.29 -3.80 11.32
C GLY A 799 4.66 -4.17 11.90
N PHE A 800 4.97 -3.69 13.10
CA PHE A 800 6.23 -3.95 13.80
C PHE A 800 5.98 -4.29 15.27
N VAL A 801 6.77 -5.19 15.85
CA VAL A 801 6.79 -5.46 17.30
C VAL A 801 7.90 -4.64 17.94
N PRO A 802 7.64 -3.89 19.03
CA PRO A 802 8.67 -3.10 19.70
C PRO A 802 9.78 -3.95 20.31
N LEU A 803 11.03 -3.53 20.14
CA LEU A 803 12.17 -4.07 20.86
C LEU A 803 12.22 -3.44 22.25
N THR A 804 12.01 -4.25 23.28
CA THR A 804 12.10 -3.81 24.68
C THR A 804 13.12 -4.62 25.46
N ALA A 805 13.66 -4.03 26.53
CA ALA A 805 14.64 -4.67 27.42
C ALA A 805 14.07 -5.84 28.27
N LYS A 806 12.77 -6.15 28.13
CA LYS A 806 12.04 -7.19 28.86
C LYS A 806 11.11 -7.94 27.89
N GLY A 807 10.51 -9.04 28.34
CA GLY A 807 9.57 -9.80 27.50
C GLY A 807 10.26 -10.54 26.35
N SER A 808 9.47 -10.89 25.32
CA SER A 808 9.89 -11.75 24.20
C SER A 808 11.07 -11.18 23.40
N THR A 809 11.17 -9.85 23.25
CA THR A 809 12.23 -9.20 22.48
C THR A 809 13.50 -8.87 23.28
N ALA A 810 13.58 -9.25 24.57
CA ALA A 810 14.68 -8.83 25.44
C ALA A 810 16.07 -9.25 24.92
N ALA A 811 16.17 -10.46 24.35
CA ALA A 811 17.41 -10.96 23.77
C ALA A 811 17.83 -10.16 22.52
N LEU A 812 16.86 -9.77 21.68
CA LEU A 812 17.10 -8.94 20.50
C LEU A 812 17.61 -7.55 20.91
N TYR A 813 16.95 -6.93 21.89
CA TYR A 813 17.37 -5.63 22.43
C TYR A 813 18.80 -5.68 22.99
N ALA A 814 19.12 -6.69 23.80
CA ALA A 814 20.45 -6.85 24.38
C ALA A 814 21.53 -7.04 23.30
N SER A 815 21.28 -7.90 22.31
CA SER A 815 22.18 -8.11 21.18
C SER A 815 22.40 -6.83 20.37
N ALA A 816 21.37 -5.99 20.22
CA ALA A 816 21.51 -4.73 19.50
C ALA A 816 22.42 -3.75 20.23
N GLN A 817 22.32 -3.66 21.57
CA GLN A 817 23.22 -2.81 22.36
C GLN A 817 24.68 -3.31 22.28
N GLU A 818 24.89 -4.62 22.37
CA GLU A 818 26.22 -5.23 22.25
C GLU A 818 26.89 -4.90 20.91
N VAL A 819 26.14 -5.00 19.81
CA VAL A 819 26.66 -4.63 18.48
C VAL A 819 26.96 -3.14 18.39
N ALA A 820 26.10 -2.28 18.95
CA ALA A 820 26.37 -0.84 18.97
C ALA A 820 27.67 -0.51 19.71
N ASP A 821 27.89 -1.13 20.86
CA ASP A 821 29.12 -0.96 21.66
C ASP A 821 30.35 -1.45 20.88
N ALA A 822 30.26 -2.61 20.21
CA ALA A 822 31.35 -3.17 19.41
C ALA A 822 31.67 -2.33 18.16
N VAL A 823 30.65 -1.78 17.48
CA VAL A 823 30.84 -0.89 16.34
C VAL A 823 31.55 0.39 16.76
N GLU A 824 31.16 1.01 17.87
CA GLU A 824 31.76 2.26 18.37
C GLU A 824 33.20 2.06 18.87
N ALA A 825 33.46 0.93 19.55
CA ALA A 825 34.76 0.63 20.14
C ALA A 825 35.82 0.13 19.13
N GLN A 826 35.45 -0.05 17.85
CA GLN A 826 36.36 -0.59 16.86
C GLN A 826 37.58 0.31 16.64
N THR A 827 38.73 -0.30 16.33
CA THR A 827 39.93 0.47 15.99
C THR A 827 40.00 0.61 14.47
N SER A 828 39.90 1.83 13.94
CA SER A 828 40.15 2.08 12.52
C SER A 828 41.63 1.78 12.19
N LYS A 829 41.91 0.99 11.14
CA LYS A 829 43.29 0.87 10.65
C LYS A 829 43.81 2.26 10.28
N PRO A 830 45.04 2.65 10.66
CA PRO A 830 45.57 3.95 10.29
C PRO A 830 45.57 4.09 8.77
N THR A 831 44.84 5.08 8.26
CA THR A 831 44.98 5.54 6.89
C THR A 831 46.44 5.91 6.71
N GLU A 832 47.14 5.19 5.84
CA GLU A 832 48.49 5.55 5.45
C GLU A 832 48.43 6.98 4.87
N SER A 833 48.99 7.93 5.60
CA SER A 833 48.98 9.34 5.24
C SER A 833 49.57 9.48 3.82
N PRO A 834 48.91 10.17 2.88
CA PRO A 834 49.49 10.37 1.56
C PRO A 834 50.82 11.12 1.73
N SER A 835 51.89 10.50 1.24
CA SER A 835 53.21 11.12 1.19
C SER A 835 53.14 12.36 0.26
N PRO A 836 53.72 13.51 0.63
CA PRO A 836 53.55 14.74 -0.11
C PRO A 836 54.38 14.69 -1.41
N SER A 837 53.73 14.41 -2.53
CA SER A 837 54.31 14.62 -3.85
C SER A 837 53.59 15.76 -4.57
N ALA A 838 54.30 16.89 -4.59
CA ALA A 838 54.28 17.99 -5.56
C ALA A 838 52.96 18.39 -6.24
N THR A 839 52.54 19.61 -5.93
CA THR A 839 51.77 20.52 -6.78
C THR A 839 52.11 20.36 -8.27
N ALA A 840 51.14 19.94 -9.08
CA ALA A 840 51.14 20.16 -10.52
C ALA A 840 49.70 20.46 -10.98
N ASN A 841 49.49 21.69 -11.42
CA ASN A 841 48.30 22.11 -12.14
C ASN A 841 48.14 21.27 -13.42
N PRO A 842 46.94 20.79 -13.78
CA PRO A 842 46.71 20.22 -15.09
C PRO A 842 46.55 21.35 -16.12
N THR A 843 47.63 21.60 -16.87
CA THR A 843 47.60 22.29 -18.16
C THR A 843 47.34 21.24 -19.25
N LEU A 844 46.34 21.48 -20.08
CA LEU A 844 46.00 20.70 -21.28
C LEU A 844 47.19 20.57 -22.25
N PRO A 845 47.46 19.39 -22.84
CA PRO A 845 48.30 19.25 -24.01
C PRO A 845 47.49 19.25 -25.33
N PRO A 846 47.98 19.88 -26.42
CA PRO A 846 47.42 19.76 -27.76
C PRO A 846 47.92 18.48 -28.47
N GLY A 847 47.14 17.99 -29.44
CA GLY A 847 47.39 16.75 -30.18
C GLY A 847 48.46 16.83 -31.28
N ASP A 848 48.93 15.66 -31.72
CA ASP A 848 48.82 15.09 -33.08
C ASP A 848 49.93 14.03 -33.33
N GLY A 849 49.67 13.04 -34.21
CA GLY A 849 50.69 12.17 -34.82
C GLY A 849 50.62 10.66 -34.49
N GLY A 850 50.22 9.85 -35.48
CA GLY A 850 50.08 8.39 -35.40
C GLY A 850 51.34 7.57 -35.70
N ILE A 851 51.27 6.25 -35.46
CA ILE A 851 52.16 5.21 -36.00
C ILE A 851 51.39 3.88 -36.21
N GLU A 852 51.72 3.23 -37.34
CA GLU A 852 51.25 1.95 -37.91
C GLU A 852 51.38 0.69 -37.04
N LEU A 853 50.58 -0.32 -37.38
CA LEU A 853 50.76 -1.74 -37.00
C LEU A 853 51.01 -2.60 -38.26
N PRO A 854 51.89 -3.61 -38.21
CA PRO A 854 52.38 -4.33 -39.39
C PRO A 854 51.51 -5.54 -39.81
N ASP A 855 51.76 -5.99 -41.04
CA ASP A 855 50.92 -6.86 -41.88
C ASP A 855 51.48 -8.28 -42.12
N ALA A 856 50.62 -9.13 -42.71
CA ALA A 856 50.85 -10.37 -43.51
C ALA A 856 50.80 -11.78 -42.84
N PRO A 857 50.52 -12.90 -43.58
CA PRO A 857 50.02 -13.07 -44.98
C PRO A 857 48.85 -14.11 -45.20
N PRO A 858 48.37 -14.31 -46.46
CA PRO A 858 47.06 -14.91 -46.82
C PRO A 858 47.11 -16.31 -47.49
N VAL A 859 45.95 -16.98 -47.66
CA VAL A 859 45.75 -18.16 -48.55
C VAL A 859 44.36 -18.15 -49.23
N ASP A 860 44.32 -18.68 -50.46
CA ASP A 860 43.48 -18.40 -51.64
C ASP A 860 42.31 -19.40 -51.95
N LEU A 861 41.24 -18.87 -52.57
CA LEU A 861 40.35 -19.41 -53.67
C LEU A 861 39.34 -20.59 -53.44
N PRO A 862 38.29 -20.81 -54.31
CA PRO A 862 37.63 -19.98 -55.34
C PRO A 862 36.06 -19.98 -55.36
N SER A 863 35.54 -19.17 -56.29
CA SER A 863 34.14 -18.85 -56.67
C SER A 863 33.42 -19.91 -57.53
N GLU A 864 32.09 -20.07 -57.33
CA GLU A 864 31.11 -20.25 -58.44
C GLU A 864 29.66 -19.91 -58.01
N ALA A 865 28.95 -19.14 -58.85
CA ALA A 865 27.53 -18.80 -58.74
C ALA A 865 26.86 -18.93 -60.13
N PRO A 866 25.53 -19.14 -60.19
CA PRO A 866 24.66 -18.18 -60.90
C PRO A 866 23.35 -17.89 -60.12
N SER A 867 22.95 -16.64 -59.83
CA SER A 867 22.25 -15.62 -60.69
C SER A 867 20.84 -16.09 -61.13
N ALA A 868 19.70 -15.41 -60.95
CA ALA A 868 19.29 -14.02 -60.65
C ALA A 868 17.83 -14.06 -60.05
N ALA A 869 17.17 -13.06 -59.44
CA ALA A 869 17.20 -11.58 -59.44
C ALA A 869 16.36 -11.05 -58.22
N PRO A 870 16.10 -9.72 -58.02
CA PRO A 870 16.94 -8.80 -57.25
C PRO A 870 16.25 -8.07 -56.04
N SER A 871 17.09 -7.73 -55.06
CA SER A 871 17.15 -6.60 -54.12
C SER A 871 15.88 -5.99 -53.47
N ALA A 872 15.84 -6.14 -52.14
CA ALA A 872 15.86 -4.99 -51.21
C ALA A 872 16.85 -5.32 -50.06
N SER A 873 17.81 -4.43 -49.80
CA SER A 873 18.86 -4.60 -48.79
C SER A 873 18.29 -4.68 -47.36
N PRO A 874 18.83 -5.55 -46.48
CA PRO A 874 18.64 -5.43 -45.04
C PRO A 874 19.60 -4.34 -44.53
N THR A 875 19.05 -3.27 -43.95
CA THR A 875 19.83 -2.31 -43.18
C THR A 875 20.42 -3.03 -41.97
N THR A 876 21.74 -3.02 -41.88
CA THR A 876 22.55 -3.44 -40.74
C THR A 876 22.01 -2.86 -39.43
N ALA A 877 21.79 -3.72 -38.43
CA ALA A 877 21.55 -3.29 -37.06
C ALA A 877 22.77 -2.49 -36.57
N PRO A 878 22.59 -1.30 -35.99
CA PRO A 878 23.71 -0.52 -35.47
C PRO A 878 24.38 -1.27 -34.31
N GLU A 879 25.72 -1.29 -34.30
CA GLU A 879 26.54 -1.70 -33.16
C GLU A 879 26.15 -0.93 -31.89
N PRO A 880 26.27 -1.53 -30.70
CA PRO A 880 26.02 -0.85 -29.44
C PRO A 880 27.06 0.26 -29.25
N LEU A 881 26.61 1.50 -29.42
CA LEU A 881 27.37 2.68 -29.00
C LEU A 881 27.55 2.61 -27.47
N ALA A 882 28.82 2.54 -27.03
CA ALA A 882 29.16 2.79 -25.64
C ALA A 882 28.78 4.24 -25.30
N MET A 883 27.77 4.41 -24.44
CA MET A 883 27.38 5.71 -23.92
C MET A 883 28.49 6.22 -22.98
N PRO A 884 29.03 7.44 -23.16
CA PRO A 884 29.87 8.05 -22.14
C PRO A 884 29.07 8.33 -20.87
N GLN A 885 29.74 8.33 -19.71
CA GLN A 885 29.12 8.72 -18.44
C GLN A 885 28.47 10.11 -18.59
N THR A 886 27.24 10.24 -18.11
CA THR A 886 26.50 11.51 -18.11
C THR A 886 27.15 12.46 -17.11
N GLU A 887 27.98 13.38 -17.58
CA GLU A 887 28.37 14.54 -16.78
C GLU A 887 27.17 15.48 -16.64
N ALA A 888 27.04 16.08 -15.44
CA ALA A 888 26.04 17.11 -15.19
C ALA A 888 26.28 18.29 -16.13
N VAL A 889 25.28 18.64 -16.95
CA VAL A 889 25.33 19.81 -17.82
C VAL A 889 25.14 21.06 -16.96
N SER A 890 26.23 21.62 -16.44
CA SER A 890 26.22 22.98 -15.86
C SER A 890 26.57 24.00 -16.95
N SER A 891 25.70 25.01 -17.13
CA SER A 891 26.00 26.15 -18.00
C SER A 891 26.63 27.27 -17.16
N GLU A 892 27.94 27.49 -17.33
CA GLU A 892 28.65 28.59 -16.65
C GLU A 892 28.07 29.98 -17.02
N LEU A 893 27.46 30.09 -18.20
CA LEU A 893 26.75 31.28 -18.63
C LEU A 893 25.40 31.44 -17.91
N GLY A 894 24.69 30.34 -17.65
CA GLY A 894 23.46 30.31 -16.86
C GLY A 894 23.70 30.68 -15.39
N ASP A 895 24.72 30.08 -14.77
CA ASP A 895 25.06 30.31 -13.36
C ASP A 895 25.51 31.76 -13.08
N ARG A 896 26.07 32.46 -14.08
CA ARG A 896 26.44 33.88 -13.95
C ARG A 896 25.37 34.85 -14.44
N ALA A 897 24.60 34.50 -15.46
CA ALA A 897 23.59 35.41 -16.03
C ALA A 897 22.33 35.51 -15.17
N VAL A 898 21.89 34.41 -14.56
CA VAL A 898 20.64 34.39 -13.78
C VAL A 898 20.70 35.28 -12.53
N PRO A 899 21.76 35.26 -11.71
CA PRO A 899 21.88 36.17 -10.57
C PRO A 899 21.97 37.64 -10.99
N VAL A 900 22.68 37.93 -12.09
CA VAL A 900 22.84 39.30 -12.61
C VAL A 900 21.51 39.85 -13.13
N LEU A 901 20.72 39.03 -13.85
CA LEU A 901 19.39 39.40 -14.32
C LEU A 901 18.40 39.62 -13.17
N LEU A 902 18.50 38.82 -12.10
CA LEU A 902 17.71 39.01 -10.88
C LEU A 902 18.04 40.33 -10.17
N VAL A 903 19.32 40.66 -10.05
CA VAL A 903 19.77 41.93 -9.46
C VAL A 903 19.32 43.12 -10.32
N LEU A 904 19.43 43.04 -11.65
CA LEU A 904 18.96 44.08 -12.56
C LEU A 904 17.42 44.24 -12.51
N GLY A 905 16.67 43.14 -12.38
CA GLY A 905 15.22 43.16 -12.20
C GLY A 905 14.80 43.84 -10.89
N LEU A 906 15.50 43.55 -9.79
CA LEU A 906 15.26 44.19 -8.49
C LEU A 906 15.61 45.68 -8.51
N ILE A 907 16.68 46.08 -9.20
CA ILE A 907 17.02 47.51 -9.40
C ILE A 907 15.93 48.21 -10.24
N GLY A 908 15.38 47.55 -11.26
CA GLY A 908 14.26 48.08 -12.04
C GLY A 908 12.99 48.28 -11.21
N LEU A 909 12.67 47.35 -10.30
CA LEU A 909 11.54 47.48 -9.37
C LEU A 909 11.74 48.60 -8.34
N ALA A 910 12.97 48.78 -7.85
CA ALA A 910 13.31 49.87 -6.94
C ALA A 910 13.20 51.24 -7.64
N LEU A 911 13.72 51.36 -8.86
CA LEU A 911 13.65 52.60 -9.65
C LEU A 911 12.22 52.97 -10.03
N THR A 912 11.38 52.01 -10.41
CA THR A 912 9.96 52.27 -10.72
C THR A 912 9.16 52.68 -9.47
N SER A 913 9.50 52.12 -8.31
CA SER A 913 8.91 52.52 -7.03
C SER A 913 9.35 53.94 -6.62
N LEU A 914 10.61 54.31 -6.86
CA LEU A 914 11.13 55.65 -6.60
C LEU A 914 10.45 56.71 -7.51
N VAL A 915 10.28 56.41 -8.80
CA VAL A 915 9.58 57.30 -9.74
C VAL A 915 8.10 57.48 -9.37
N ARG A 916 7.43 56.43 -8.89
CA ARG A 916 6.03 56.54 -8.39
C ARG A 916 5.93 57.36 -7.10
N TYR A 917 6.97 57.35 -6.26
CA TYR A 917 7.03 58.16 -5.05
C TYR A 917 7.20 59.65 -5.34
N PHE A 918 8.03 60.01 -6.32
CA PHE A 918 8.25 61.41 -6.71
C PHE A 918 7.16 62.00 -7.64
N THR A 919 6.26 61.18 -8.20
CA THR A 919 5.17 61.63 -9.10
C THR A 919 3.81 61.80 -8.42
N ARG A 920 3.64 61.39 -7.16
CA ARG A 920 2.43 61.69 -6.37
C ARG A 920 2.54 63.05 -5.70
N GLY A 921 2.21 64.09 -6.45
CA GLY A 921 1.90 65.42 -5.92
C GLY A 921 0.59 65.44 -5.13
N ALA A 922 0.55 66.28 -4.09
CA ALA A 922 -0.49 66.40 -3.08
C ALA A 922 -1.92 66.57 -3.63
N GLN A 923 -2.86 65.76 -3.13
CA GLN A 923 -4.28 66.11 -3.07
C GLN A 923 -4.81 65.79 -1.66
N GLY A 924 -5.45 66.81 -1.07
CA GLY A 924 -5.84 66.89 0.35
C GLY A 924 -7.05 66.02 0.75
N PRO A 925 -7.50 66.15 2.01
CA PRO A 925 -8.40 65.17 2.64
C PRO A 925 -9.86 65.36 2.19
N PRO A 926 -10.63 64.27 2.01
CA PRO A 926 -12.03 64.37 1.63
C PRO A 926 -12.94 64.58 2.85
N ARG A 927 -13.98 65.38 2.62
CA ARG A 927 -15.24 65.42 3.38
C ARG A 927 -16.14 64.26 2.99
#